data_AF-U7KKM0-F1
#
_entry.id   AF-U7KKM0-F1
#
_cell.length_a   1.000
_cell.length_b   1.000
_cell.length_c   1.000
_cell.angle_alpha   90.00
_cell.angle_beta   90.00
_cell.angle_gamma   90.00
#
_symmetry.space_group_name_H-M   'P 1'
#
loop_
_entity.id
_entity.type
_entity.pdbx_description
1 polymer ?
#
loop_
_entity_poly.entity_id
_entity_poly.type
_entity_poly.pdbx_seq_one_letter_code
_entity_poly.pdbx_strand_id
1 'polypeptide(L)'
;MNNILTILRDDLKAIRGNVMTAVIIFGLAIIPLLFTTFNVLASWDPFANTKQLKIAVASEDKGHQSDLASLKLNLGDEVLSQLSRNDDINWVLTNSDDAIEGTKSGEYYAGIVLPKDFSANLLTFYVEGTEPSKLNLYTNEKKNALSTTITQRSATGVIEKIDESFTRVVSNVGLGVISSLDQYLDEGETQAALNNVHHRVNTVQSRLDAASGTVMALSNLVDSTIPLTRAANNILNEAGNQASSTTNDNGESPIDILKSTLDESTGSLDASLAATTQSYEALSSQIEELLNNASATSAQTAQTFRTAADRVGQQTAAFQGVKDSIQKEADKVNLPAPVAAGYKAVMGQLDASIAQSNALHDSLTSTANNIDNGGKSQESKQQTQAAIASAKQAVQNARNSYNSNLKPQLAALGDSVGTVANDIDAVKRDIAGVRNTISNDNDALVRARDMTAGLSGTLQQQAARFGELSQKIDEIRDGGDLSQLADLIGDDPELLASRIASPVNVDRQPIYEVAAFGVGMTPFYLTLSLWVGALLACVLVHTNAERKYLKKNENLDKKDHFTRNQVFLGRFITFGLIGIAQSTLVVLSLIFFVEIEPEHPFMMLFASWIITLVFMLIIYSLVITFDSAGKALAVLLLVIQVSGSGGAYPLPLLPEWFQNVSPWLPATYGIDAFRSAIAGIYEADILRELGMLLLFAIPALILGLFLRPAMDNYHKRLQKAIKKTKVMA
;
A
#
# COMPACT_ATOMS: atom_id res chain seq x y z
N MET A 1 -8.88 -24.41 -50.94
CA MET A 1 -7.53 -24.18 -50.36
C MET A 1 -6.42 -24.10 -51.41
N ASN A 2 -6.45 -24.91 -52.48
CA ASN A 2 -5.40 -24.91 -53.52
C ASN A 2 -5.07 -23.52 -54.09
N ASN A 3 -6.07 -22.68 -54.38
CA ASN A 3 -5.86 -21.32 -54.90
C ASN A 3 -5.11 -20.39 -53.93
N ILE A 4 -5.36 -20.49 -52.62
CA ILE A 4 -4.68 -19.71 -51.58
C ILE A 4 -3.19 -20.08 -51.55
N LEU A 5 -2.89 -21.38 -51.57
CA LEU A 5 -1.51 -21.89 -51.59
C LEU A 5 -0.77 -21.53 -52.88
N THR A 6 -1.47 -21.49 -54.01
CA THR A 6 -0.89 -21.05 -55.29
C THR A 6 -0.45 -19.59 -55.23
N ILE A 7 -1.26 -18.70 -54.64
CA ILE A 7 -0.91 -17.28 -54.47
C ILE A 7 0.33 -17.14 -53.60
N LEU A 8 0.36 -17.84 -52.47
CA LEU A 8 1.53 -17.84 -51.57
C LEU A 8 2.79 -18.33 -52.30
N ARG A 9 2.69 -19.43 -53.04
CA ARG A 9 3.83 -19.97 -53.80
C ARG A 9 4.30 -19.01 -54.88
N ASP A 10 3.39 -18.34 -55.59
CA ASP A 10 3.72 -17.33 -56.59
C ASP A 10 4.46 -16.14 -55.97
N ASP A 11 4.05 -15.71 -54.77
CA ASP A 11 4.68 -14.61 -54.03
C ASP A 11 6.09 -15.01 -53.54
N LEU A 12 6.23 -16.19 -52.94
CA LEU A 12 7.54 -16.70 -52.49
C LEU A 12 8.52 -16.87 -53.65
N LYS A 13 8.04 -17.32 -54.81
CA LYS A 13 8.83 -17.37 -56.04
C LYS A 13 9.25 -15.99 -56.52
N ALA A 14 8.38 -14.99 -56.42
CA ALA A 14 8.72 -13.62 -56.81
C ALA A 14 9.78 -13.01 -55.87
N ILE A 15 9.67 -13.26 -54.57
CA ILE A 15 10.67 -12.83 -53.57
C ILE A 15 12.02 -13.48 -53.86
N ARG A 16 12.06 -14.79 -54.12
CA ARG A 16 13.31 -15.52 -54.42
C ARG A 16 13.86 -15.21 -55.81
N GLY A 17 13.01 -14.91 -56.78
CA GLY A 17 13.37 -14.74 -58.19
C GLY A 17 13.85 -13.32 -58.56
N ASN A 18 13.58 -12.32 -57.72
CA ASN A 18 13.97 -10.93 -57.97
C ASN A 18 14.80 -10.37 -56.80
N VAL A 19 16.08 -10.08 -57.07
CA VAL A 19 17.02 -9.53 -56.09
C VAL A 19 16.49 -8.26 -55.44
N MET A 20 15.88 -7.35 -56.20
CA MET A 20 15.34 -6.10 -55.65
C MET A 20 14.18 -6.38 -54.67
N THR A 21 13.32 -7.35 -54.98
CA THR A 21 12.24 -7.76 -54.07
C THR A 21 12.80 -8.42 -52.82
N ALA A 22 13.81 -9.29 -52.95
CA ALA A 22 14.49 -9.89 -51.80
C ALA A 22 15.12 -8.84 -50.88
N VAL A 23 15.82 -7.84 -51.43
CA VAL A 23 16.43 -6.75 -50.67
C VAL A 23 15.38 -5.92 -49.94
N ILE A 24 14.25 -5.59 -50.59
CA ILE A 24 13.15 -4.85 -49.94
C ILE A 24 12.56 -5.66 -48.78
N ILE A 25 12.31 -6.96 -48.97
CA ILE A 25 11.77 -7.84 -47.92
C ILE A 25 12.76 -7.99 -46.77
N PHE A 26 14.06 -8.12 -47.07
CA PHE A 26 15.11 -8.17 -46.05
C PHE A 26 15.21 -6.88 -45.25
N GLY A 27 15.20 -5.72 -45.91
CA GLY A 27 15.17 -4.41 -45.25
C GLY A 27 13.93 -4.26 -44.36
N LEU A 28 12.76 -4.66 -44.86
CA LEU A 28 11.52 -4.69 -44.07
C LEU A 28 11.63 -5.59 -42.84
N ALA A 29 12.26 -6.76 -42.96
CA ALA A 29 12.44 -7.70 -41.85
C ALA A 29 13.29 -7.12 -40.72
N ILE A 30 14.28 -6.27 -41.04
CA ILE A 30 15.26 -5.74 -40.09
C ILE A 30 14.83 -4.41 -39.44
N ILE A 31 13.96 -3.62 -40.08
CA ILE A 31 13.58 -2.30 -39.55
C ILE A 31 13.03 -2.38 -38.10
N PRO A 32 12.08 -3.28 -37.76
CA PRO A 32 11.60 -3.39 -36.39
C PRO A 32 12.71 -3.74 -35.40
N LEU A 33 13.62 -4.64 -35.80
CA LEU A 33 14.78 -5.05 -34.99
C LEU A 33 15.64 -3.83 -34.65
N LEU A 34 16.01 -3.03 -35.65
CA LEU A 34 16.84 -1.84 -35.44
C LEU A 34 16.12 -0.84 -34.54
N PHE A 35 14.84 -0.59 -34.79
CA PHE A 35 14.08 0.36 -33.97
C PHE A 35 14.07 -0.05 -32.50
N THR A 36 13.64 -1.27 -32.17
CA THR A 36 13.49 -1.67 -30.77
C THR A 36 14.84 -1.84 -30.08
N THR A 37 15.81 -2.48 -30.73
CA THR A 37 17.14 -2.74 -30.17
C THR A 37 17.83 -1.43 -29.77
N PHE A 38 17.87 -0.45 -30.67
CA PHE A 38 18.55 0.82 -30.38
C PHE A 38 17.82 1.63 -29.30
N ASN A 39 16.49 1.63 -29.29
CA ASN A 39 15.73 2.36 -28.26
C ASN A 39 15.89 1.71 -26.88
N VAL A 40 15.82 0.38 -26.79
CA VAL A 40 16.02 -0.33 -25.52
C VAL A 40 17.43 -0.08 -24.99
N LEU A 41 18.47 -0.22 -25.83
CA LEU A 41 19.86 0.06 -25.43
C LEU A 41 20.07 1.51 -24.98
N ALA A 42 19.52 2.49 -25.70
CA ALA A 42 19.61 3.90 -25.32
C ALA A 42 18.92 4.18 -23.97
N SER A 43 17.92 3.39 -23.62
CA SER A 43 17.18 3.47 -22.36
C SER A 43 17.63 2.44 -21.31
N TRP A 44 18.67 1.65 -21.54
CA TRP A 44 19.01 0.50 -20.68
C TRP A 44 19.16 0.91 -19.23
N ASP A 45 20.09 1.83 -18.99
CA ASP A 45 20.25 2.48 -17.71
C ASP A 45 20.60 3.97 -17.94
N PRO A 46 19.58 4.85 -18.02
CA PRO A 46 19.82 6.28 -18.16
C PRO A 46 20.47 6.90 -16.91
N PHE A 47 20.61 6.12 -15.82
CA PHE A 47 21.15 6.55 -14.54
C PHE A 47 22.58 6.04 -14.30
N ALA A 48 23.06 4.98 -14.95
CA ALA A 48 24.44 4.49 -14.82
C ALA A 48 25.52 5.52 -15.25
N ASN A 49 25.17 6.46 -16.12
CA ASN A 49 26.09 7.47 -16.64
C ASN A 49 26.07 8.79 -15.84
N THR A 50 25.74 8.73 -14.55
CA THR A 50 25.69 9.91 -13.65
C THR A 50 27.00 10.66 -13.53
N LYS A 51 28.14 10.04 -13.83
CA LYS A 51 29.47 10.71 -13.89
C LYS A 51 29.55 11.84 -14.91
N GLN A 52 28.60 11.94 -15.85
CA GLN A 52 28.53 13.04 -16.80
C GLN A 52 27.59 14.17 -16.33
N LEU A 53 26.84 13.95 -15.26
CA LEU A 53 25.94 14.94 -14.69
C LEU A 53 26.70 15.85 -13.73
N LYS A 54 26.93 17.09 -14.16
CA LYS A 54 27.50 18.13 -13.31
C LYS A 54 26.45 18.61 -12.31
N ILE A 55 26.71 18.42 -11.03
CA ILE A 55 25.91 18.97 -9.93
C ILE A 55 26.79 19.94 -9.16
N ALA A 56 26.38 21.21 -9.11
CA ALA A 56 27.10 22.21 -8.36
C ALA A 56 26.75 22.15 -6.87
N VAL A 57 27.76 22.27 -6.01
CA VAL A 57 27.57 22.31 -4.56
C VAL A 57 28.35 23.48 -4.00
N ALA A 58 27.68 24.28 -3.18
CA ALA A 58 28.25 25.42 -2.48
C ALA A 58 27.85 25.38 -1.00
N SER A 59 28.73 25.89 -0.14
CA SER A 59 28.44 26.07 1.28
C SER A 59 28.55 27.54 1.66
N GLU A 60 27.52 28.07 2.31
CA GLU A 60 27.57 29.37 3.01
C GLU A 60 27.75 29.19 4.52
N ASP A 61 27.88 27.95 5.00
CA ASP A 61 27.95 27.59 6.41
C ASP A 61 29.12 28.29 7.11
N LYS A 62 28.83 28.95 8.23
CA LYS A 62 29.83 29.65 9.04
C LYS A 62 30.48 28.77 10.11
N GLY A 63 29.97 27.53 10.25
CA GLY A 63 30.27 26.64 11.36
C GLY A 63 29.62 27.11 12.66
N HIS A 64 29.56 26.23 13.64
CA HIS A 64 29.00 26.50 14.95
C HIS A 64 29.91 25.97 16.05
N GLN A 65 30.00 26.72 17.15
CA GLN A 65 30.68 26.29 18.36
C GLN A 65 29.66 25.48 19.16
N SER A 66 29.87 24.16 19.29
CA SER A 66 28.92 23.33 20.04
C SER A 66 29.04 23.60 21.54
N ASP A 67 27.92 23.56 22.26
CA ASP A 67 27.91 23.60 23.72
C ASP A 67 28.28 22.23 24.33
N LEU A 68 28.24 21.15 23.54
CA LEU A 68 28.56 19.77 23.96
C LEU A 68 30.05 19.45 23.90
N ALA A 69 30.79 20.14 23.02
CA ALA A 69 32.24 20.01 22.90
C ALA A 69 32.82 21.37 22.59
N SER A 70 33.87 21.79 23.29
CA SER A 70 34.55 23.08 23.11
C SER A 70 35.31 23.23 21.77
N LEU A 71 34.79 22.61 20.70
CA LEU A 71 35.29 22.65 19.33
C LEU A 71 34.30 23.40 18.43
N LYS A 72 34.86 24.30 17.61
CA LYS A 72 34.14 24.90 16.50
C LYS A 72 34.11 23.90 15.34
N LEU A 73 32.93 23.50 14.91
CA LEU A 73 32.73 22.54 13.82
C LEU A 73 32.05 23.23 12.63
N ASN A 74 32.56 22.98 11.43
CA ASN A 74 31.92 23.38 10.17
C ASN A 74 31.52 22.12 9.40
N LEU A 75 30.27 21.71 9.57
CA LEU A 75 29.69 20.55 8.91
C LEU A 75 29.55 20.79 7.40
N GLY A 76 29.34 22.04 6.96
CA GLY A 76 29.28 22.35 5.54
C GLY A 76 30.58 22.00 4.80
N ASP A 77 31.74 22.32 5.39
CA ASP A 77 33.06 21.98 4.80
C ASP A 77 33.30 20.47 4.75
N GLU A 78 32.85 19.74 5.77
CA GLU A 78 32.94 18.28 5.81
C GLU A 78 32.08 17.65 4.70
N VAL A 79 30.86 18.16 4.49
CA VAL A 79 29.98 17.72 3.40
C VAL A 79 30.61 17.97 2.04
N LEU A 80 31.16 19.16 1.80
CA LEU A 80 31.87 19.46 0.55
C LEU A 80 33.06 18.52 0.33
N SER A 81 33.82 18.20 1.39
CA SER A 81 34.93 17.26 1.34
C SER A 81 34.47 15.83 1.00
N GLN A 82 33.41 15.32 1.64
CA GLN A 82 32.87 13.98 1.36
C GLN A 82 32.32 13.87 -0.06
N LEU A 83 31.60 14.89 -0.53
CA LEU A 83 31.09 14.93 -1.91
C LEU A 83 32.23 14.99 -2.92
N SER A 84 33.31 15.73 -2.63
CA SER A 84 34.48 15.79 -3.51
C SER A 84 35.20 14.44 -3.72
N ARG A 85 35.01 13.50 -2.79
CA ARG A 85 35.60 12.16 -2.83
C ARG A 85 34.67 11.11 -3.45
N ASN A 86 33.43 11.47 -3.76
CA ASN A 86 32.48 10.58 -4.40
C ASN A 86 32.63 10.66 -5.93
N ASP A 87 32.99 9.53 -6.56
CA ASP A 87 33.22 9.43 -8.00
C ASP A 87 31.98 8.96 -8.80
N ASP A 88 30.81 8.86 -8.16
CA ASP A 88 29.57 8.38 -8.78
C ASP A 88 28.85 9.50 -9.54
N ILE A 89 29.05 10.75 -9.10
CA ILE A 89 28.47 11.97 -9.66
C ILE A 89 29.61 12.99 -9.88
N ASN A 90 29.48 13.83 -10.91
CA ASN A 90 30.44 14.90 -11.16
C ASN A 90 30.11 16.13 -10.31
N TRP A 91 30.59 16.12 -9.07
CA TRP A 91 30.42 17.21 -8.12
C TRP A 91 31.29 18.40 -8.50
N VAL A 92 30.67 19.56 -8.72
CA VAL A 92 31.36 20.82 -8.99
C VAL A 92 31.27 21.71 -7.74
N LEU A 93 32.35 21.76 -6.99
CA LEU A 93 32.48 22.62 -5.82
C LEU A 93 32.64 24.07 -6.30
N THR A 94 31.69 24.93 -5.95
CA THR A 94 31.69 26.33 -6.40
C THR A 94 31.08 27.25 -5.33
N ASN A 95 30.94 28.54 -5.65
CA ASN A 95 30.25 29.51 -4.79
C ASN A 95 28.73 29.51 -5.04
N SER A 96 27.97 30.03 -4.08
CA SER A 96 26.50 30.05 -4.11
C SER A 96 25.92 30.68 -5.39
N ASP A 97 26.47 31.82 -5.82
CA ASP A 97 26.01 32.52 -7.02
C ASP A 97 26.24 31.72 -8.30
N ASP A 98 27.42 31.10 -8.45
CA ASP A 98 27.76 30.25 -9.58
C ASP A 98 26.93 28.96 -9.58
N ALA A 99 26.70 28.33 -8.41
CA ALA A 99 25.85 27.16 -8.31
C ALA A 99 24.42 27.46 -8.79
N ILE A 100 23.87 28.62 -8.42
CA ILE A 100 22.53 29.05 -8.82
C ILE A 100 22.49 29.44 -10.30
N GLU A 101 23.40 30.29 -10.75
CA GLU A 101 23.39 30.80 -12.13
C GLU A 101 23.79 29.74 -13.15
N GLY A 102 24.77 28.90 -12.83
CA GLY A 102 25.14 27.73 -13.64
C GLY A 102 24.02 26.69 -13.72
N THR A 103 23.21 26.55 -12.66
CA THR A 103 21.98 25.74 -12.72
C THR A 103 20.94 26.38 -13.64
N LYS A 104 20.72 27.70 -13.56
CA LYS A 104 19.78 28.41 -14.44
C LYS A 104 20.20 28.37 -15.91
N SER A 105 21.49 28.55 -16.19
CA SER A 105 22.06 28.54 -17.54
C SER A 105 22.05 27.14 -18.18
N GLY A 106 21.98 26.09 -17.35
CA GLY A 106 22.01 24.69 -17.76
C GLY A 106 23.42 24.10 -17.86
N GLU A 107 24.44 24.85 -17.42
CA GLU A 107 25.79 24.37 -17.18
C GLU A 107 25.81 23.26 -16.12
N TYR A 108 25.04 23.44 -15.06
CA TYR A 108 24.78 22.43 -14.03
C TYR A 108 23.35 21.90 -14.16
N TYR A 109 23.16 20.60 -13.91
CA TYR A 109 21.83 19.99 -13.87
C TYR A 109 21.05 20.39 -12.61
N ALA A 110 21.79 20.57 -11.52
CA ALA A 110 21.29 21.00 -10.24
C ALA A 110 22.38 21.74 -9.46
N GLY A 111 21.93 22.58 -8.52
CA GLY A 111 22.76 23.34 -7.60
C GLY A 111 22.29 23.09 -6.17
N ILE A 112 23.22 22.80 -5.28
CA ILE A 112 22.97 22.57 -3.86
C ILE A 112 23.68 23.66 -3.08
N VAL A 113 22.94 24.40 -2.25
CA VAL A 113 23.52 25.45 -1.40
C VAL A 113 23.22 25.14 0.07
N LEU A 114 24.26 24.91 0.86
CA LEU A 114 24.16 24.77 2.31
C LEU A 114 24.06 26.17 2.94
N PRO A 115 23.03 26.45 3.76
CA PRO A 115 22.81 27.78 4.31
C PRO A 115 23.81 28.12 5.44
N LYS A 116 23.84 29.40 5.83
CA LYS A 116 24.80 29.96 6.81
C LYS A 116 24.71 29.34 8.21
N ASP A 117 23.54 28.86 8.56
CA ASP A 117 23.14 28.28 9.83
C ASP A 117 23.12 26.74 9.82
N PHE A 118 23.62 26.12 8.74
CA PHE A 118 23.60 24.67 8.56
C PHE A 118 24.22 23.91 9.75
N SER A 119 25.45 24.26 10.15
CA SER A 119 26.09 23.67 11.34
C SER A 119 25.36 23.99 12.63
N ALA A 120 24.81 25.21 12.78
CA ALA A 120 24.17 25.64 14.01
C ALA A 120 22.88 24.84 14.27
N ASN A 121 22.02 24.71 13.26
CA ASN A 121 20.75 24.00 13.38
C ASN A 121 20.95 22.50 13.59
N LEU A 122 21.98 21.90 12.96
CA LEU A 122 22.31 20.49 13.16
C LEU A 122 22.91 20.21 14.55
N LEU A 123 23.73 21.12 15.08
CA LEU A 123 24.38 20.94 16.38
C LEU A 123 23.50 21.38 17.57
N THR A 124 22.34 21.98 17.34
CA THR A 124 21.40 22.43 18.39
C THR A 124 20.07 21.66 18.39
N PHE A 125 20.01 20.50 17.71
CA PHE A 125 18.78 19.69 17.56
C PHE A 125 18.10 19.27 18.88
N TYR A 126 18.84 19.27 19.99
CA TYR A 126 18.36 18.91 21.34
C TYR A 126 17.76 20.09 22.12
N VAL A 127 17.86 21.31 21.60
CA VAL A 127 17.34 22.53 22.24
C VAL A 127 15.89 22.75 21.83
N GLU A 128 14.98 22.91 22.80
CA GLU A 128 13.56 23.20 22.57
C GLU A 128 13.38 24.48 21.73
N GLY A 129 12.62 24.39 20.63
CA GLY A 129 12.34 25.52 19.72
C GLY A 129 13.29 25.65 18.52
N THR A 130 14.22 24.71 18.33
CA THR A 130 15.16 24.71 17.19
C THR A 130 14.50 24.14 15.93
N GLU A 131 14.60 24.84 14.80
CA GLU A 131 14.10 24.35 13.50
C GLU A 131 15.10 23.38 12.84
N PRO A 132 14.62 22.32 12.15
CA PRO A 132 15.48 21.45 11.35
C PRO A 132 16.23 22.23 10.27
N SER A 133 17.50 21.88 10.03
CA SER A 133 18.29 22.48 8.97
C SER A 133 17.65 22.24 7.59
N LYS A 134 17.50 23.30 6.80
CA LYS A 134 16.91 23.25 5.45
C LYS A 134 18.01 23.33 4.40
N LEU A 135 17.93 22.50 3.38
CA LEU A 135 18.90 22.45 2.29
C LEU A 135 18.30 23.11 1.04
N ASN A 136 19.00 24.08 0.44
CA ASN A 136 18.49 24.77 -0.74
C ASN A 136 18.88 24.00 -2.00
N LEU A 137 17.90 23.35 -2.61
CA LEU A 137 18.07 22.60 -3.86
C LEU A 137 17.51 23.40 -5.04
N TYR A 138 18.38 23.71 -6.01
CA TYR A 138 18.04 24.35 -7.26
C TYR A 138 18.08 23.31 -8.37
N THR A 139 17.00 23.16 -9.14
CA THR A 139 16.90 22.17 -10.22
C THR A 139 16.67 22.87 -11.56
N ASN A 140 17.30 22.38 -12.62
CA ASN A 140 16.99 22.81 -13.98
C ASN A 140 16.02 21.83 -14.65
N GLU A 141 14.72 22.07 -14.45
CA GLU A 141 13.64 21.25 -15.03
C GLU A 141 13.50 21.43 -16.55
N LYS A 142 14.05 22.51 -17.12
CA LYS A 142 13.96 22.81 -18.56
C LYS A 142 14.78 21.84 -19.41
N LYS A 143 15.87 21.28 -18.88
CA LYS A 143 16.81 20.46 -19.65
C LYS A 143 16.23 19.09 -20.02
N ASN A 144 15.48 18.46 -19.11
CA ASN A 144 14.80 17.17 -19.34
C ASN A 144 13.77 16.91 -18.23
N ALA A 145 12.63 16.26 -18.54
CA ALA A 145 11.61 15.89 -17.55
C ALA A 145 12.11 14.94 -16.45
N LEU A 146 13.18 14.17 -16.70
CA LEU A 146 13.81 13.30 -15.70
C LEU A 146 14.82 14.03 -14.80
N SER A 147 15.14 15.31 -15.08
CA SER A 147 16.17 16.03 -14.31
C SER A 147 15.81 16.18 -12.84
N THR A 148 14.52 16.37 -12.51
CA THR A 148 14.03 16.44 -11.13
C THR A 148 14.22 15.12 -10.40
N THR A 149 13.87 14.00 -11.03
CA THR A 149 14.03 12.66 -10.44
C THR A 149 15.51 12.29 -10.23
N ILE A 150 16.36 12.60 -11.21
CA ILE A 150 17.81 12.42 -11.12
C ILE A 150 18.38 13.27 -9.98
N THR A 151 17.95 14.52 -9.90
CA THR A 151 18.41 15.45 -8.87
C THR A 151 17.93 15.05 -7.48
N GLN A 152 16.68 14.62 -7.32
CA GLN A 152 16.14 14.12 -6.06
C GLN A 152 16.89 12.90 -5.56
N ARG A 153 17.15 11.90 -6.41
CA ARG A 153 17.96 10.73 -6.04
C ARG A 153 19.37 11.12 -5.60
N SER A 154 19.97 12.10 -6.29
CA SER A 154 21.30 12.62 -5.94
C SER A 154 21.28 13.37 -4.60
N ALA A 155 20.24 14.19 -4.35
CA ALA A 155 20.05 14.90 -3.09
C ALA A 155 19.84 13.94 -1.91
N THR A 156 19.12 12.83 -2.09
CA THR A 156 18.99 11.77 -1.07
C THR A 156 20.36 11.18 -0.71
N GLY A 157 21.23 10.91 -1.68
CA GLY A 157 22.59 10.43 -1.40
C GLY A 157 23.46 11.46 -0.65
N VAL A 158 23.28 12.75 -0.91
CA VAL A 158 23.92 13.84 -0.15
C VAL A 158 23.42 13.85 1.29
N ILE A 159 22.11 13.71 1.50
CA ILE A 159 21.49 13.67 2.84
C ILE A 159 21.98 12.44 3.62
N GLU A 160 22.01 11.26 3.01
CA GLU A 160 22.53 10.04 3.65
C GLU A 160 24.00 10.20 4.09
N LYS A 161 24.84 10.88 3.29
CA LYS A 161 26.23 11.17 3.66
C LYS A 161 26.38 12.24 4.73
N ILE A 162 25.48 13.22 4.76
CA ILE A 162 25.37 14.19 5.86
C ILE A 162 25.03 13.45 7.16
N ASP A 163 24.04 12.55 7.12
CA ASP A 163 23.61 11.76 8.28
C ASP A 163 24.73 10.83 8.80
N GLU A 164 25.47 10.18 7.90
CA GLU A 164 26.62 9.34 8.26
C GLU A 164 27.73 10.19 8.92
N SER A 165 28.03 11.37 8.38
CA SER A 165 29.05 12.28 8.93
C SER A 165 28.63 12.86 10.28
N PHE A 166 27.35 13.20 10.44
CA PHE A 166 26.80 13.64 11.72
C PHE A 166 26.89 12.53 12.76
N THR A 167 26.49 11.30 12.41
CA THR A 167 26.58 10.14 13.30
C THR A 167 28.03 9.90 13.74
N ARG A 168 29.00 10.04 12.84
CA ARG A 168 30.44 9.92 13.13
C ARG A 168 30.94 11.03 14.06
N VAL A 169 30.50 12.27 13.87
CA VAL A 169 30.86 13.41 14.74
C VAL A 169 30.26 13.25 16.14
N VAL A 170 28.98 12.87 16.24
CA VAL A 170 28.31 12.60 17.52
C VAL A 170 28.96 11.42 18.24
N SER A 171 29.33 10.36 17.53
CA SER A 171 30.02 9.19 18.11
C SER A 171 31.42 9.55 18.61
N ASN A 172 32.21 10.31 17.84
CA ASN A 172 33.54 10.75 18.26
C ASN A 172 33.50 11.75 19.43
N VAL A 173 32.53 12.67 19.44
CA VAL A 173 32.31 13.61 20.56
C VAL A 173 31.78 12.86 21.79
N GLY A 174 30.84 11.93 21.62
CA GLY A 174 30.29 11.10 22.69
C GLY A 174 31.35 10.22 23.36
N LEU A 175 32.23 9.58 22.59
CA LEU A 175 33.37 8.81 23.10
C LEU A 175 34.43 9.71 23.77
N GLY A 176 34.62 10.94 23.28
CA GLY A 176 35.46 11.96 23.91
C GLY A 176 34.92 12.45 25.25
N VAL A 177 33.60 12.57 25.39
CA VAL A 177 32.91 12.92 26.64
C VAL A 177 32.94 11.75 27.64
N ILE A 178 32.76 10.51 27.18
CA ILE A 178 32.86 9.30 28.02
C ILE A 178 34.28 9.09 28.56
N SER A 179 35.31 9.33 27.74
CA SER A 179 36.71 9.22 28.18
C SER A 179 37.18 10.36 29.08
N SER A 180 36.50 11.52 29.07
CA SER A 180 36.77 12.63 29.99
C SER A 180 35.95 12.55 31.29
N LEU A 181 34.85 11.78 31.33
CA LEU A 181 34.03 11.57 32.52
C LEU A 181 34.76 10.81 33.66
N ASP A 182 35.77 9.99 33.35
CA ASP A 182 36.59 9.28 34.35
C ASP A 182 37.41 10.25 35.24
N GLN A 183 37.66 11.47 34.75
CA GLN A 183 38.48 12.48 35.44
C GLN A 183 37.67 13.49 36.27
N TYR A 184 36.33 13.52 36.12
CA TYR A 184 35.44 14.54 36.71
C TYR A 184 34.41 13.97 37.72
N LEU A 185 34.55 12.70 38.13
CA LEU A 185 33.60 12.02 39.02
C LEU A 185 33.53 12.56 40.45
N ASP A 186 34.53 13.33 40.90
CA ASP A 186 34.56 13.93 42.25
C ASP A 186 33.90 15.33 42.31
N GLU A 187 33.46 15.90 41.18
CA GLU A 187 32.86 17.24 41.15
C GLU A 187 31.32 17.18 41.23
N GLY A 188 30.72 18.05 42.07
CA GLY A 188 29.29 18.05 42.38
C GLY A 188 28.35 18.25 41.17
N GLU A 189 28.86 18.74 40.04
CA GLU A 189 28.11 18.88 38.80
C GLU A 189 27.89 17.53 38.08
N THR A 190 28.82 16.59 38.20
CA THR A 190 28.70 15.22 37.65
C THR A 190 27.66 14.42 38.42
N GLN A 191 27.60 14.56 39.74
CA GLN A 191 26.52 14.00 40.56
C GLN A 191 25.15 14.64 40.21
N ALA A 192 25.11 15.93 39.91
CA ALA A 192 23.89 16.59 39.47
C ALA A 192 23.41 16.08 38.10
N ALA A 193 24.34 15.85 37.15
CA ALA A 193 24.04 15.26 35.86
C ALA A 193 23.54 13.81 35.98
N LEU A 194 24.21 12.98 36.79
CA LEU A 194 23.77 11.61 37.10
C LEU A 194 22.40 11.59 37.78
N ASN A 195 22.13 12.51 38.70
CA ASN A 195 20.81 12.67 39.33
C ASN A 195 19.73 13.05 38.31
N ASN A 196 20.05 13.92 37.34
CA ASN A 196 19.10 14.28 36.28
C ASN A 196 18.82 13.12 35.32
N VAL A 197 19.85 12.33 34.96
CA VAL A 197 19.69 11.13 34.13
C VAL A 197 18.90 10.06 34.89
N HIS A 198 19.24 9.78 36.15
CA HIS A 198 18.49 8.89 37.03
C HIS A 198 17.01 9.31 37.15
N HIS A 199 16.75 10.60 37.35
CA HIS A 199 15.38 11.11 37.44
C HIS A 199 14.62 10.95 36.12
N ARG A 200 15.27 11.17 34.97
CA ARG A 200 14.70 10.98 33.63
C ARG A 200 14.43 9.51 33.33
N VAL A 201 15.36 8.60 33.65
CA VAL A 201 15.19 7.14 33.48
C VAL A 201 14.02 6.63 34.31
N ASN A 202 13.92 7.03 35.58
CA ASN A 202 12.77 6.70 36.43
C ASN A 202 11.45 7.31 35.92
N THR A 203 11.50 8.53 35.37
CA THR A 203 10.32 9.16 34.76
C THR A 203 9.86 8.41 33.51
N VAL A 204 10.79 7.90 32.70
CA VAL A 204 10.46 7.10 31.50
C VAL A 204 9.92 5.73 31.91
N GLN A 205 10.54 5.06 32.88
CA GLN A 205 10.05 3.80 33.45
C GLN A 205 8.62 3.93 33.97
N SER A 206 8.36 4.88 34.88
CA SER A 206 7.03 5.09 35.46
C SER A 206 5.96 5.45 34.41
N ARG A 207 6.33 6.17 33.35
CA ARG A 207 5.43 6.44 32.22
C ARG A 207 5.13 5.20 31.39
N LEU A 208 6.11 4.34 31.15
CA LEU A 208 5.92 3.08 30.44
C LEU A 208 5.08 2.09 31.26
N ASP A 209 5.26 2.06 32.59
CA ASP A 209 4.43 1.29 33.51
C ASP A 209 2.99 1.80 33.55
N ALA A 210 2.77 3.12 33.64
CA ALA A 210 1.44 3.72 33.60
C ALA A 210 0.75 3.51 32.23
N ALA A 211 1.51 3.59 31.13
CA ALA A 211 1.02 3.28 29.80
C ALA A 211 0.64 1.79 29.67
N SER A 212 1.45 0.88 30.23
CA SER A 212 1.11 -0.54 30.28
C SER A 212 -0.11 -0.82 31.15
N GLY A 213 -0.20 -0.23 32.34
CA GLY A 213 -1.34 -0.37 33.25
C GLY A 213 -2.64 0.13 32.61
N THR A 214 -2.53 1.23 31.86
CA THR A 214 -3.60 1.72 30.98
C THR A 214 -3.93 0.65 29.94
N VAL A 215 -3.00 0.22 29.09
CA VAL A 215 -3.25 -0.79 28.04
C VAL A 215 -3.81 -2.11 28.59
N MET A 216 -3.40 -2.54 29.79
CA MET A 216 -3.97 -3.69 30.50
C MET A 216 -5.42 -3.46 30.94
N ALA A 217 -5.73 -2.33 31.57
CA ALA A 217 -7.10 -1.99 31.95
C ALA A 217 -8.03 -1.98 30.73
N LEU A 218 -7.50 -1.58 29.57
CA LEU A 218 -8.19 -1.53 28.29
C LEU A 218 -8.36 -2.91 27.67
N SER A 219 -7.35 -3.78 27.78
CA SER A 219 -7.44 -5.19 27.41
C SER A 219 -8.48 -5.92 28.25
N ASN A 220 -8.47 -5.70 29.58
CA ASN A 220 -9.45 -6.28 30.51
C ASN A 220 -10.87 -5.78 30.26
N LEU A 221 -11.02 -4.54 29.79
CA LEU A 221 -12.31 -3.97 29.39
C LEU A 221 -12.87 -4.65 28.12
N VAL A 222 -12.02 -4.87 27.11
CA VAL A 222 -12.38 -5.64 25.90
C VAL A 222 -12.65 -7.12 26.24
N ASP A 223 -11.88 -7.71 27.14
CA ASP A 223 -12.12 -9.06 27.64
C ASP A 223 -13.43 -9.19 28.44
N SER A 224 -13.91 -8.13 29.09
CA SER A 224 -15.19 -8.16 29.81
C SER A 224 -16.42 -8.13 28.88
N THR A 225 -16.26 -7.63 27.65
CA THR A 225 -17.34 -7.49 26.65
C THR A 225 -17.50 -8.74 25.79
N ILE A 226 -16.43 -9.51 25.57
CA ILE A 226 -16.47 -10.73 24.75
C ILE A 226 -17.39 -11.83 25.34
N PRO A 227 -17.37 -12.15 26.66
CA PRO A 227 -18.27 -13.12 27.26
C PRO A 227 -19.75 -12.70 27.25
N LEU A 228 -20.06 -11.40 27.31
CA LEU A 228 -21.45 -10.90 27.15
C LEU A 228 -21.99 -11.22 25.75
N THR A 229 -21.17 -11.01 24.73
CA THR A 229 -21.52 -11.32 23.34
C THR A 229 -21.60 -12.83 23.09
N ARG A 230 -20.72 -13.62 23.71
CA ARG A 230 -20.79 -15.10 23.65
C ARG A 230 -22.00 -15.66 24.40
N ALA A 231 -22.34 -15.12 25.57
CA ALA A 231 -23.53 -15.48 26.32
C ALA A 231 -24.80 -15.26 25.47
N ALA A 232 -24.90 -14.07 24.86
CA ALA A 232 -25.98 -13.75 23.95
C ALA A 232 -26.00 -14.71 22.74
N ASN A 233 -24.84 -14.99 22.13
CA ASN A 233 -24.73 -15.93 21.00
C ASN A 233 -25.07 -17.39 21.36
N ASN A 234 -24.66 -17.88 22.53
CA ASN A 234 -24.90 -19.26 22.95
C ASN A 234 -26.38 -19.49 23.28
N ILE A 235 -27.05 -18.54 23.95
CA ILE A 235 -28.51 -18.57 24.13
C ILE A 235 -29.21 -18.61 22.76
N LEU A 236 -28.79 -17.75 21.83
CA LEU A 236 -29.43 -17.60 20.52
C LEU A 236 -29.19 -18.79 19.58
N ASN A 237 -28.00 -19.41 19.63
CA ASN A 237 -27.64 -20.57 18.80
C ASN A 237 -28.35 -21.84 19.27
N GLU A 238 -28.35 -22.13 20.57
CA GLU A 238 -28.97 -23.37 21.09
C GLU A 238 -30.50 -23.29 21.08
N ALA A 239 -31.09 -22.12 21.39
CA ALA A 239 -32.53 -21.91 21.20
C ALA A 239 -32.96 -22.07 19.71
N GLY A 240 -32.06 -21.77 18.76
CA GLY A 240 -32.27 -21.97 17.33
C GLY A 240 -32.10 -23.43 16.88
N ASN A 241 -31.14 -24.17 17.44
CA ASN A 241 -30.88 -25.58 17.10
C ASN A 241 -31.93 -26.54 17.70
N GLN A 242 -32.41 -26.25 18.91
CA GLN A 242 -33.45 -27.01 19.61
C GLN A 242 -34.85 -26.87 18.98
N ALA A 243 -35.10 -25.83 18.19
CA ALA A 243 -36.33 -25.68 17.43
C ALA A 243 -36.48 -26.72 16.28
N SER A 244 -35.45 -27.55 16.05
CA SER A 244 -35.34 -28.48 14.91
C SER A 244 -35.09 -29.95 15.29
N SER A 245 -34.83 -30.29 16.55
CA SER A 245 -34.49 -31.68 16.95
C SER A 245 -35.20 -32.12 18.24
N THR A 246 -35.62 -33.39 18.29
CA THR A 246 -36.40 -33.93 19.43
C THR A 246 -35.50 -34.52 20.53
N THR A 247 -34.21 -34.72 20.27
CA THR A 247 -33.15 -35.17 21.20
C THR A 247 -31.80 -35.00 20.50
N ASN A 248 -30.74 -34.57 21.20
CA ASN A 248 -29.36 -34.58 20.67
C ASN A 248 -28.75 -36.00 20.76
N ASP A 249 -27.67 -36.27 20.00
CA ASP A 249 -26.97 -37.57 19.96
C ASP A 249 -26.49 -38.09 21.34
N ASN A 250 -26.42 -37.22 22.34
CA ASN A 250 -26.02 -37.55 23.73
C ASN A 250 -27.20 -37.96 24.65
N GLY A 251 -28.44 -38.02 24.15
CA GLY A 251 -29.60 -38.48 24.92
C GLY A 251 -30.16 -37.50 25.95
N GLU A 252 -29.66 -36.26 26.00
CA GLU A 252 -30.17 -35.19 26.86
C GLU A 252 -31.47 -34.60 26.29
N SER A 253 -32.44 -34.35 27.18
CA SER A 253 -33.71 -33.72 26.79
C SER A 253 -33.46 -32.30 26.29
N PRO A 254 -34.18 -31.82 25.26
CA PRO A 254 -34.23 -30.42 24.87
C PRO A 254 -34.33 -29.42 26.03
N ILE A 255 -35.05 -29.81 27.07
CA ILE A 255 -35.28 -29.01 28.28
C ILE A 255 -34.03 -28.96 29.16
N ASP A 256 -33.27 -30.06 29.26
CA ASP A 256 -32.04 -30.13 30.06
C ASP A 256 -30.91 -29.31 29.41
N ILE A 257 -30.85 -29.33 28.07
CA ILE A 257 -29.93 -28.49 27.31
C ILE A 257 -30.31 -27.01 27.46
N LEU A 258 -31.60 -26.66 27.33
CA LEU A 258 -32.07 -25.29 27.54
C LEU A 258 -31.75 -24.79 28.95
N LYS A 259 -31.90 -25.66 29.96
CA LYS A 259 -31.55 -25.39 31.35
C LYS A 259 -30.04 -25.19 31.53
N SER A 260 -29.21 -26.07 30.96
CA SER A 260 -27.75 -25.94 30.99
C SER A 260 -27.27 -24.66 30.29
N THR A 261 -27.85 -24.30 29.15
CA THR A 261 -27.52 -23.06 28.42
C THR A 261 -27.97 -21.83 29.19
N LEU A 262 -29.13 -21.88 29.85
CA LEU A 262 -29.61 -20.80 30.71
C LEU A 262 -28.67 -20.63 31.92
N ASP A 263 -28.25 -21.73 32.54
CA ASP A 263 -27.28 -21.72 33.65
C ASP A 263 -25.91 -21.19 33.21
N GLU A 264 -25.37 -21.62 32.06
CA GLU A 264 -24.11 -21.12 31.50
C GLU A 264 -24.19 -19.62 31.21
N SER A 265 -25.28 -19.18 30.61
CA SER A 265 -25.48 -17.79 30.23
C SER A 265 -25.68 -16.90 31.46
N THR A 266 -26.30 -17.44 32.50
CA THR A 266 -26.40 -16.75 33.79
C THR A 266 -25.07 -16.66 34.53
N GLY A 267 -24.21 -17.67 34.37
CA GLY A 267 -22.82 -17.66 34.83
C GLY A 267 -21.99 -16.60 34.11
N SER A 268 -22.09 -16.50 32.79
CA SER A 268 -21.34 -15.51 32.01
C SER A 268 -21.76 -14.07 32.26
N LEU A 269 -23.07 -13.80 32.46
CA LEU A 269 -23.55 -12.46 32.83
C LEU A 269 -23.01 -12.02 34.19
N ASP A 270 -22.98 -12.93 35.18
CA ASP A 270 -22.37 -12.64 36.48
C ASP A 270 -20.86 -12.36 36.35
N ALA A 271 -20.15 -13.19 35.59
CA ALA A 271 -18.71 -13.03 35.36
C ALA A 271 -18.37 -11.69 34.67
N SER A 272 -19.18 -11.25 33.71
CA SER A 272 -18.98 -9.96 33.04
C SER A 272 -19.28 -8.75 33.92
N LEU A 273 -20.31 -8.82 34.78
CA LEU A 273 -20.56 -7.78 35.78
C LEU A 273 -19.44 -7.73 36.83
N ALA A 274 -18.85 -8.89 37.19
CA ALA A 274 -17.69 -8.99 38.05
C ALA A 274 -16.44 -8.36 37.41
N ALA A 275 -16.14 -8.70 36.16
CA ALA A 275 -15.01 -8.16 35.41
C ALA A 275 -15.11 -6.64 35.24
N THR A 276 -16.32 -6.12 34.96
CA THR A 276 -16.56 -4.67 34.90
C THR A 276 -16.24 -3.98 36.23
N THR A 277 -16.65 -4.59 37.35
CA THR A 277 -16.36 -4.07 38.69
C THR A 277 -14.85 -4.00 38.95
N GLN A 278 -14.10 -5.02 38.52
CA GLN A 278 -12.64 -5.08 38.64
C GLN A 278 -11.95 -4.05 37.71
N SER A 279 -12.47 -3.82 36.51
CA SER A 279 -11.97 -2.79 35.59
C SER A 279 -12.13 -1.37 36.15
N TYR A 280 -13.26 -1.06 36.81
CA TYR A 280 -13.41 0.23 37.48
C TYR A 280 -12.47 0.38 38.68
N GLU A 281 -12.14 -0.71 39.37
CA GLU A 281 -11.16 -0.69 40.46
C GLU A 281 -9.73 -0.43 39.95
N ALA A 282 -9.31 -1.12 38.88
CA ALA A 282 -8.03 -0.86 38.22
C ALA A 282 -7.95 0.57 37.67
N LEU A 283 -9.02 1.06 37.04
CA LEU A 283 -9.12 2.44 36.56
C LEU A 283 -9.02 3.46 37.70
N SER A 284 -9.64 3.18 38.86
CA SER A 284 -9.54 4.02 40.06
C SER A 284 -8.10 4.13 40.54
N SER A 285 -7.41 2.99 40.72
CA SER A 285 -6.03 2.95 41.17
C SER A 285 -5.07 3.65 40.20
N GLN A 286 -5.29 3.47 38.89
CA GLN A 286 -4.47 4.11 37.87
C GLN A 286 -4.66 5.64 37.84
N ILE A 287 -5.91 6.11 37.97
CA ILE A 287 -6.22 7.54 38.05
C ILE A 287 -5.66 8.15 39.34
N GLU A 288 -5.68 7.42 40.45
CA GLU A 288 -5.05 7.83 41.71
C GLU A 288 -3.54 8.01 41.57
N GLU A 289 -2.86 7.05 40.96
CA GLU A 289 -1.42 7.11 40.71
C GLU A 289 -1.05 8.26 39.77
N LEU A 290 -1.77 8.40 38.65
CA LEU A 290 -1.57 9.47 37.68
C LEU A 290 -1.76 10.86 38.32
N LEU A 291 -2.78 11.02 39.16
CA LEU A 291 -3.06 12.28 39.84
C LEU A 291 -2.18 12.52 41.09
N ASN A 292 -1.49 11.51 41.62
CA ASN A 292 -0.51 11.67 42.69
C ASN A 292 0.87 12.07 42.15
N ASN A 293 1.21 11.59 40.95
CA ASN A 293 2.48 11.88 40.29
C ASN A 293 2.44 13.12 39.36
N ALA A 294 1.27 13.71 39.14
CA ALA A 294 1.08 14.89 38.29
C ALA A 294 1.33 16.21 39.05
N SER A 295 2.59 16.54 39.34
CA SER A 295 2.97 17.87 39.85
C SER A 295 3.23 18.92 38.74
N ALA A 296 3.03 18.57 37.46
CA ALA A 296 3.01 19.53 36.35
C ALA A 296 2.06 19.07 35.22
N THR A 297 1.08 19.92 34.92
CA THR A 297 -0.04 19.75 33.99
C THR A 297 0.44 19.56 32.55
N SER A 298 0.24 18.37 31.96
CA SER A 298 0.60 18.09 30.57
C SER A 298 -0.62 17.72 29.72
N ALA A 299 -0.61 18.12 28.45
CA ALA A 299 -1.60 17.72 27.45
C ALA A 299 -1.72 16.19 27.30
N GLN A 300 -0.67 15.45 27.64
CA GLN A 300 -0.66 13.97 27.62
C GLN A 300 -1.52 13.37 28.73
N THR A 301 -1.55 14.01 29.92
CA THR A 301 -2.44 13.60 31.00
C THR A 301 -3.90 13.83 30.60
N ALA A 302 -4.23 14.99 30.02
CA ALA A 302 -5.57 15.26 29.49
C ALA A 302 -6.00 14.24 28.42
N GLN A 303 -5.09 13.86 27.53
CA GLN A 303 -5.36 12.85 26.49
C GLN A 303 -5.64 11.45 27.08
N THR A 304 -4.97 11.11 28.19
CA THR A 304 -5.21 9.85 28.91
C THR A 304 -6.62 9.82 29.50
N PHE A 305 -7.08 10.93 30.09
CA PHE A 305 -8.45 11.08 30.59
C PHE A 305 -9.50 11.01 29.47
N ARG A 306 -9.24 11.62 28.30
CA ARG A 306 -10.14 11.50 27.13
C ARG A 306 -10.25 10.06 26.63
N THR A 307 -9.12 9.38 26.54
CA THR A 307 -9.07 7.97 26.11
C THR A 307 -9.81 7.05 27.09
N ALA A 308 -9.74 7.34 28.39
CA ALA A 308 -10.53 6.66 29.40
C ALA A 308 -12.03 6.97 29.25
N ALA A 309 -12.39 8.23 29.02
CA ALA A 309 -13.77 8.66 28.78
C ALA A 309 -14.37 7.93 27.57
N ASP A 310 -13.74 8.00 26.39
CA ASP A 310 -14.24 7.38 25.15
C ASP A 310 -14.59 5.90 25.34
N ARG A 311 -13.78 5.18 26.13
CA ARG A 311 -13.99 3.76 26.40
C ARG A 311 -15.07 3.48 27.44
N VAL A 312 -15.21 4.32 28.46
CA VAL A 312 -16.40 4.29 29.32
C VAL A 312 -17.65 4.53 28.47
N GLY A 313 -17.58 5.41 27.47
CA GLY A 313 -18.65 5.64 26.49
C GLY A 313 -18.99 4.40 25.67
N GLN A 314 -17.98 3.71 25.11
CA GLN A 314 -18.16 2.46 24.36
C GLN A 314 -18.76 1.34 25.23
N GLN A 315 -18.29 1.20 26.47
CA GLN A 315 -18.84 0.24 27.42
C GLN A 315 -20.30 0.56 27.77
N THR A 316 -20.62 1.83 27.95
CA THR A 316 -21.99 2.28 28.22
C THR A 316 -22.90 1.98 27.04
N ALA A 317 -22.43 2.17 25.81
CA ALA A 317 -23.15 1.77 24.60
C ALA A 317 -23.35 0.25 24.51
N ALA A 318 -22.37 -0.56 24.93
CA ALA A 318 -22.53 -2.01 25.00
C ALA A 318 -23.57 -2.43 26.06
N PHE A 319 -23.57 -1.81 27.25
CA PHE A 319 -24.61 -2.03 28.26
C PHE A 319 -26.00 -1.62 27.78
N GLN A 320 -26.09 -0.50 27.04
CA GLN A 320 -27.33 -0.07 26.40
C GLN A 320 -27.80 -1.10 25.36
N GLY A 321 -26.89 -1.60 24.51
CA GLY A 321 -27.22 -2.62 23.51
C GLY A 321 -27.70 -3.93 24.14
N VAL A 322 -27.08 -4.38 25.23
CA VAL A 322 -27.54 -5.54 26.01
C VAL A 322 -28.92 -5.27 26.60
N LYS A 323 -29.12 -4.12 27.25
CA LYS A 323 -30.41 -3.72 27.81
C LYS A 323 -31.52 -3.70 26.75
N ASP A 324 -31.27 -3.03 25.62
CA ASP A 324 -32.23 -2.90 24.52
C ASP A 324 -32.58 -4.27 23.91
N SER A 325 -31.59 -5.16 23.80
CA SER A 325 -31.80 -6.53 23.34
C SER A 325 -32.65 -7.33 24.31
N ILE A 326 -32.36 -7.27 25.62
CA ILE A 326 -33.17 -7.97 26.63
C ILE A 326 -34.60 -7.39 26.64
N GLN A 327 -34.75 -6.08 26.55
CA GLN A 327 -36.06 -5.42 26.54
C GLN A 327 -36.89 -5.79 25.31
N LYS A 328 -36.30 -5.74 24.14
CA LYS A 328 -36.96 -6.10 22.88
C LYS A 328 -37.46 -7.55 22.87
N GLU A 329 -36.70 -8.47 23.45
CA GLU A 329 -37.12 -9.88 23.51
C GLU A 329 -38.12 -10.13 24.66
N ALA A 330 -37.97 -9.44 25.79
CA ALA A 330 -38.95 -9.49 26.89
C ALA A 330 -40.33 -8.96 26.46
N ASP A 331 -40.40 -7.91 25.64
CA ASP A 331 -41.67 -7.33 25.18
C ASP A 331 -42.45 -8.26 24.23
N LYS A 332 -41.78 -9.26 23.63
CA LYS A 332 -42.42 -10.26 22.77
C LYS A 332 -43.03 -11.44 23.54
N VAL A 333 -42.69 -11.59 24.82
CA VAL A 333 -43.07 -12.75 25.63
C VAL A 333 -43.79 -12.28 26.88
N ASN A 334 -44.97 -12.85 27.18
CA ASN A 334 -45.68 -12.52 28.41
C ASN A 334 -44.98 -13.19 29.61
N LEU A 335 -44.04 -12.46 30.23
CA LEU A 335 -43.24 -12.96 31.35
C LEU A 335 -44.13 -13.36 32.54
N PRO A 336 -43.95 -14.56 33.12
CA PRO A 336 -44.64 -14.95 34.35
C PRO A 336 -44.38 -13.94 35.47
N ALA A 337 -45.40 -13.65 36.28
CA ALA A 337 -45.35 -12.60 37.31
C ALA A 337 -44.09 -12.63 38.22
N PRO A 338 -43.56 -13.79 38.65
CA PRO A 338 -42.32 -13.85 39.43
C PRO A 338 -41.10 -13.35 38.65
N VAL A 339 -40.95 -13.74 37.39
CA VAL A 339 -39.81 -13.42 36.52
C VAL A 339 -39.91 -11.97 36.01
N ALA A 340 -41.13 -11.49 35.74
CA ALA A 340 -41.38 -10.10 35.35
C ALA A 340 -40.89 -9.10 36.42
N ALA A 341 -41.05 -9.44 37.71
CA ALA A 341 -40.58 -8.61 38.83
C ALA A 341 -39.04 -8.56 38.91
N GLY A 342 -38.36 -9.71 38.81
CA GLY A 342 -36.89 -9.76 38.79
C GLY A 342 -36.29 -9.11 37.54
N TYR A 343 -36.92 -9.30 36.38
CA TYR A 343 -36.53 -8.66 35.13
C TYR A 343 -36.61 -7.13 35.24
N LYS A 344 -37.73 -6.59 35.74
CA LYS A 344 -37.90 -5.15 35.95
C LYS A 344 -36.87 -4.58 36.94
N ALA A 345 -36.55 -5.32 37.99
CA ALA A 345 -35.52 -4.92 38.95
C ALA A 345 -34.13 -4.85 38.30
N VAL A 346 -33.75 -5.85 37.49
CA VAL A 346 -32.47 -5.86 36.77
C VAL A 346 -32.41 -4.77 35.70
N MET A 347 -33.49 -4.53 34.95
CA MET A 347 -33.55 -3.41 33.99
C MET A 347 -33.37 -2.05 34.68
N GLY A 348 -34.00 -1.84 35.83
CA GLY A 348 -33.82 -0.62 36.61
C GLY A 348 -32.39 -0.44 37.14
N GLN A 349 -31.69 -1.53 37.48
CA GLN A 349 -30.30 -1.47 37.90
C GLN A 349 -29.31 -1.31 36.72
N LEU A 350 -29.63 -1.87 35.55
CA LEU A 350 -28.87 -1.60 34.32
C LEU A 350 -29.03 -0.13 33.93
N ASP A 351 -30.24 0.43 34.03
CA ASP A 351 -30.47 1.87 33.83
C ASP A 351 -29.65 2.73 34.78
N ALA A 352 -29.63 2.37 36.07
CA ALA A 352 -28.79 3.05 37.05
C ALA A 352 -27.29 2.91 36.71
N SER A 353 -26.84 1.75 36.25
CA SER A 353 -25.45 1.51 35.86
C SER A 353 -25.03 2.30 34.62
N ILE A 354 -25.90 2.35 33.61
CA ILE A 354 -25.71 3.14 32.39
C ILE A 354 -25.65 4.63 32.73
N ALA A 355 -26.57 5.12 33.56
CA ALA A 355 -26.59 6.51 34.00
C ALA A 355 -25.30 6.90 34.75
N GLN A 356 -24.82 6.03 35.66
CA GLN A 356 -23.58 6.29 36.40
C GLN A 356 -22.33 6.15 35.53
N SER A 357 -22.34 5.28 34.53
CA SER A 357 -21.24 5.15 33.56
C SER A 357 -21.15 6.39 32.66
N ASN A 358 -22.30 6.96 32.23
CA ASN A 358 -22.34 8.24 31.53
C ASN A 358 -21.84 9.39 32.42
N ALA A 359 -22.23 9.42 33.70
CA ALA A 359 -21.71 10.43 34.64
C ALA A 359 -20.19 10.32 34.82
N LEU A 360 -19.64 9.11 34.83
CA LEU A 360 -18.20 8.87 34.86
C LEU A 360 -17.51 9.36 33.57
N HIS A 361 -18.06 9.02 32.40
CA HIS A 361 -17.59 9.52 31.11
C HIS A 361 -17.48 11.07 31.11
N ASP A 362 -18.54 11.74 31.56
CA ASP A 362 -18.61 13.20 31.58
C ASP A 362 -17.61 13.79 32.58
N SER A 363 -17.43 13.15 33.73
CA SER A 363 -16.44 13.56 34.73
C SER A 363 -15.00 13.41 34.21
N LEU A 364 -14.67 12.31 33.52
CA LEU A 364 -13.36 12.09 32.90
C LEU A 364 -13.09 13.15 31.81
N THR A 365 -14.09 13.45 30.98
CA THR A 365 -14.00 14.49 29.94
C THR A 365 -13.83 15.89 30.53
N SER A 366 -14.59 16.20 31.58
CA SER A 366 -14.47 17.48 32.30
C SER A 366 -13.09 17.65 32.92
N THR A 367 -12.56 16.59 33.55
CA THR A 367 -11.21 16.58 34.12
C THR A 367 -10.15 16.78 33.05
N ALA A 368 -10.25 16.12 31.89
CA ALA A 368 -9.35 16.35 30.76
C ALA A 368 -9.35 17.82 30.31
N ASN A 369 -10.53 18.43 30.18
CA ASN A 369 -10.66 19.82 29.75
C ASN A 369 -10.14 20.81 30.81
N ASN A 370 -10.34 20.53 32.10
CA ASN A 370 -9.78 21.36 33.17
C ASN A 370 -8.25 21.29 33.22
N ILE A 371 -7.67 20.11 32.94
CA ILE A 371 -6.22 19.93 32.83
C ILE A 371 -5.67 20.77 31.67
N ASP A 372 -6.29 20.74 30.48
CA ASP A 372 -5.86 21.56 29.34
C ASP A 372 -5.97 23.07 29.59
N ASN A 373 -6.92 23.50 30.43
CA ASN A 373 -7.13 24.91 30.78
C ASN A 373 -6.29 25.38 31.98
N GLY A 374 -5.34 24.57 32.46
CA GLY A 374 -4.46 24.93 33.59
C GLY A 374 -5.15 24.97 34.95
N GLY A 375 -6.31 24.31 35.10
CA GLY A 375 -7.09 24.24 36.34
C GLY A 375 -6.38 23.47 37.47
N LYS A 376 -6.78 23.75 38.72
CA LYS A 376 -6.22 23.06 39.91
C LYS A 376 -6.72 21.61 39.97
N SER A 377 -5.78 20.66 39.91
CA SER A 377 -6.01 19.20 39.85
C SER A 377 -6.84 18.59 40.99
N GLN A 378 -7.02 19.26 42.13
CA GLN A 378 -7.55 18.62 43.35
C GLN A 378 -9.09 18.47 43.36
N GLU A 379 -9.83 19.44 42.82
CA GLU A 379 -11.30 19.37 42.79
C GLU A 379 -11.79 18.38 41.72
N SER A 380 -11.19 18.42 40.53
CA SER A 380 -11.45 17.44 39.46
C SER A 380 -11.04 16.02 39.84
N LYS A 381 -10.01 15.86 40.68
CA LYS A 381 -9.63 14.57 41.28
C LYS A 381 -10.74 13.99 42.15
N GLN A 382 -11.28 14.78 43.09
CA GLN A 382 -12.35 14.33 43.98
C GLN A 382 -13.64 14.00 43.20
N GLN A 383 -13.98 14.81 42.19
CA GLN A 383 -15.15 14.57 41.35
C GLN A 383 -15.02 13.27 40.54
N THR A 384 -13.86 13.06 39.91
CA THR A 384 -13.61 11.84 39.12
C THR A 384 -13.60 10.59 40.00
N GLN A 385 -12.98 10.64 41.17
CA GLN A 385 -12.99 9.52 42.12
C GLN A 385 -14.40 9.19 42.62
N ALA A 386 -15.21 10.22 42.93
CA ALA A 386 -16.59 10.02 43.33
C ALA A 386 -17.43 9.40 42.20
N ALA A 387 -17.19 9.79 40.95
CA ALA A 387 -17.86 9.22 39.79
C ALA A 387 -17.47 7.75 39.55
N ILE A 388 -16.18 7.40 39.68
CA ILE A 388 -15.71 6.01 39.57
C ILE A 388 -16.33 5.14 40.66
N ALA A 389 -16.33 5.62 41.91
CA ALA A 389 -16.94 4.90 43.03
C ALA A 389 -18.45 4.68 42.81
N SER A 390 -19.15 5.68 42.27
CA SER A 390 -20.59 5.60 41.97
C SER A 390 -20.89 4.61 40.83
N ALA A 391 -20.09 4.61 39.76
CA ALA A 391 -20.20 3.66 38.66
C ALA A 391 -19.92 2.22 39.12
N LYS A 392 -18.87 2.02 39.93
CA LYS A 392 -18.54 0.72 40.55
C LYS A 392 -19.71 0.22 41.41
N GLN A 393 -20.26 1.07 42.28
CA GLN A 393 -21.37 0.70 43.15
C GLN A 393 -22.64 0.36 42.36
N ALA A 394 -22.93 1.07 41.27
CA ALA A 394 -24.09 0.80 40.43
C ALA A 394 -23.99 -0.57 39.76
N VAL A 395 -22.83 -0.92 39.21
CA VAL A 395 -22.60 -2.25 38.62
C VAL A 395 -22.66 -3.35 39.68
N GLN A 396 -22.12 -3.10 40.89
CA GLN A 396 -22.26 -4.05 42.00
C GLN A 396 -23.72 -4.24 42.42
N ASN A 397 -24.53 -3.17 42.45
CA ASN A 397 -25.95 -3.25 42.75
C ASN A 397 -26.72 -4.01 41.65
N ALA A 398 -26.38 -3.80 40.38
CA ALA A 398 -26.92 -4.57 39.26
C ALA A 398 -26.57 -6.06 39.37
N ARG A 399 -25.30 -6.37 39.69
CA ARG A 399 -24.85 -7.74 39.94
C ARG A 399 -25.57 -8.40 41.11
N ASN A 400 -25.73 -7.69 42.23
CA ASN A 400 -26.44 -8.18 43.40
C ASN A 400 -27.93 -8.38 43.10
N SER A 401 -28.56 -7.47 42.37
CA SER A 401 -29.96 -7.60 41.95
C SER A 401 -30.15 -8.80 41.03
N TYR A 402 -29.21 -8.99 40.10
CA TYR A 402 -29.16 -10.14 39.21
C TYR A 402 -29.05 -11.46 39.97
N ASN A 403 -28.04 -11.61 40.83
CA ASN A 403 -27.78 -12.84 41.57
C ASN A 403 -28.86 -13.17 42.62
N SER A 404 -29.40 -12.16 43.28
CA SER A 404 -30.34 -12.37 44.39
C SER A 404 -31.81 -12.40 43.97
N ASN A 405 -32.15 -11.91 42.77
CA ASN A 405 -33.55 -11.86 42.31
C ASN A 405 -33.74 -12.60 40.99
N LEU A 406 -33.09 -12.15 39.91
CA LEU A 406 -33.40 -12.66 38.57
C LEU A 406 -32.84 -14.06 38.34
N LYS A 407 -31.58 -14.33 38.73
CA LYS A 407 -30.93 -15.63 38.52
C LYS A 407 -31.67 -16.81 39.18
N PRO A 408 -32.12 -16.73 40.46
CA PRO A 408 -32.93 -17.78 41.07
C PRO A 408 -34.31 -17.96 40.40
N GLN A 409 -34.91 -16.88 39.91
CA GLN A 409 -36.20 -16.93 39.22
C GLN A 409 -36.09 -17.51 37.81
N LEU A 410 -34.99 -17.26 37.11
CA LEU A 410 -34.68 -17.88 35.81
C LEU A 410 -34.40 -19.38 35.96
N ALA A 411 -33.69 -19.79 37.01
CA ALA A 411 -33.50 -21.20 37.34
C ALA A 411 -34.84 -21.90 37.61
N ALA A 412 -35.72 -21.27 38.41
CA ALA A 412 -37.07 -21.78 38.69
C ALA A 412 -38.00 -21.79 37.46
N LEU A 413 -37.81 -20.85 36.53
CA LEU A 413 -38.51 -20.84 35.25
C LEU A 413 -38.02 -21.97 34.34
N GLY A 414 -36.72 -22.22 34.26
CA GLY A 414 -36.13 -23.37 33.55
C GLY A 414 -36.71 -24.70 34.03
N ASP A 415 -36.95 -24.82 35.34
CA ASP A 415 -37.64 -25.98 35.93
C ASP A 415 -39.13 -26.09 35.53
N SER A 416 -39.78 -24.97 35.19
CA SER A 416 -41.22 -24.90 34.85
C SER A 416 -41.51 -25.02 33.34
N VAL A 417 -40.54 -24.66 32.48
CA VAL A 417 -40.63 -24.69 31.00
C VAL A 417 -40.75 -26.11 30.43
N GLY A 418 -40.47 -27.15 31.22
CA GLY A 418 -40.74 -28.55 30.87
C GLY A 418 -42.22 -28.90 30.61
N THR A 419 -43.14 -27.95 30.78
CA THR A 419 -44.60 -28.17 30.70
C THR A 419 -45.29 -27.50 29.50
N VAL A 420 -44.60 -26.67 28.69
CA VAL A 420 -45.27 -25.86 27.64
C VAL A 420 -44.47 -25.89 26.33
N ALA A 421 -44.78 -26.85 25.45
CA ALA A 421 -43.99 -27.16 24.24
C ALA A 421 -44.60 -26.67 22.89
N ASN A 422 -45.66 -25.86 22.88
CA ASN A 422 -46.50 -25.73 21.67
C ASN A 422 -46.38 -24.42 20.85
N ASP A 423 -45.65 -23.38 21.27
CA ASP A 423 -45.64 -22.06 20.56
C ASP A 423 -44.32 -21.71 19.83
N ILE A 424 -43.56 -22.73 19.40
CA ILE A 424 -42.19 -22.62 18.84
C ILE A 424 -42.12 -21.95 17.44
N ASP A 425 -43.19 -21.91 16.65
CA ASP A 425 -43.11 -21.51 15.24
C ASP A 425 -43.07 -19.99 14.98
N ALA A 426 -43.50 -19.16 15.94
CA ALA A 426 -43.36 -17.70 15.84
C ALA A 426 -41.92 -17.25 16.15
N VAL A 427 -41.29 -17.88 17.14
CA VAL A 427 -39.90 -17.63 17.56
C VAL A 427 -38.90 -17.97 16.45
N LYS A 428 -39.18 -18.99 15.63
CA LYS A 428 -38.35 -19.39 14.47
C LYS A 428 -38.08 -18.28 13.45
N ARG A 429 -39.05 -17.38 13.21
CA ARG A 429 -38.92 -16.35 12.16
C ARG A 429 -38.14 -15.13 12.62
N ASP A 430 -38.22 -14.79 13.90
CA ASP A 430 -37.53 -13.63 14.48
C ASP A 430 -36.03 -13.88 14.68
N ILE A 431 -35.64 -15.11 15.04
CA ILE A 431 -34.22 -15.51 15.23
C ILE A 431 -33.42 -15.43 13.92
N ALA A 432 -34.05 -15.69 12.77
CA ALA A 432 -33.39 -15.62 11.47
C ALA A 432 -33.02 -14.18 11.05
N GLY A 433 -33.80 -13.18 11.48
CA GLY A 433 -33.54 -11.76 11.16
C GLY A 433 -32.36 -11.17 11.94
N VAL A 434 -32.14 -11.62 13.18
CA VAL A 434 -31.08 -11.13 14.07
C VAL A 434 -29.70 -11.73 13.73
N ARG A 435 -29.68 -12.96 13.21
CA ARG A 435 -28.48 -13.70 12.75
C ARG A 435 -27.63 -12.93 11.72
N ASN A 436 -28.27 -12.17 10.83
CA ASN A 436 -27.60 -11.44 9.76
C ASN A 436 -26.97 -10.11 10.20
N THR A 437 -27.32 -9.60 11.38
CA THR A 437 -26.80 -8.31 11.88
C THR A 437 -25.58 -8.49 12.81
N ILE A 438 -25.40 -9.66 13.44
CA ILE A 438 -24.40 -9.88 14.51
C ILE A 438 -23.13 -10.60 14.01
N SER A 439 -23.15 -11.26 12.86
CA SER A 439 -22.06 -12.14 12.39
C SER A 439 -20.80 -11.42 11.84
N ASN A 440 -20.83 -10.11 11.56
CA ASN A 440 -19.72 -9.41 10.89
C ASN A 440 -18.75 -8.64 11.82
N ASP A 441 -19.06 -8.41 13.11
CA ASP A 441 -18.28 -7.50 13.98
C ASP A 441 -17.32 -8.21 14.99
N ASN A 442 -17.43 -9.52 15.20
CA ASN A 442 -16.70 -10.22 16.27
C ASN A 442 -15.19 -10.40 16.01
N ASP A 443 -14.77 -10.53 14.75
CA ASP A 443 -13.35 -10.70 14.40
C ASP A 443 -12.52 -9.43 14.64
N ALA A 444 -13.16 -8.25 14.60
CA ALA A 444 -12.49 -6.98 14.87
C ALA A 444 -12.16 -6.83 16.36
N LEU A 445 -13.07 -7.24 17.26
CA LEU A 445 -12.89 -7.16 18.71
C LEU A 445 -11.83 -8.15 19.23
N VAL A 446 -11.77 -9.36 18.65
CA VAL A 446 -10.73 -10.35 18.98
C VAL A 446 -9.35 -9.89 18.51
N ARG A 447 -9.24 -9.31 17.31
CA ARG A 447 -7.98 -8.72 16.82
C ARG A 447 -7.55 -7.50 17.65
N ALA A 448 -8.49 -6.64 18.03
CA ALA A 448 -8.22 -5.49 18.90
C ALA A 448 -7.71 -5.92 20.28
N ARG A 449 -8.27 -7.00 20.86
CA ARG A 449 -7.77 -7.62 22.10
C ARG A 449 -6.32 -8.08 21.94
N ASP A 450 -6.01 -8.86 20.91
CA ASP A 450 -4.68 -9.45 20.72
C ASP A 450 -3.60 -8.39 20.51
N MET A 451 -3.91 -7.35 19.74
CA MET A 451 -2.99 -6.21 19.55
C MET A 451 -2.77 -5.42 20.85
N THR A 452 -3.84 -5.20 21.64
CA THR A 452 -3.76 -4.45 22.90
C THR A 452 -2.97 -5.23 23.96
N ALA A 453 -3.18 -6.55 24.06
CA ALA A 453 -2.41 -7.42 24.94
C ALA A 453 -0.93 -7.50 24.54
N GLY A 454 -0.63 -7.63 23.24
CA GLY A 454 0.76 -7.62 22.74
C GLY A 454 1.48 -6.30 22.96
N LEU A 455 0.79 -5.17 22.82
CA LEU A 455 1.32 -3.85 23.11
C LEU A 455 1.64 -3.68 24.61
N SER A 456 0.77 -4.15 25.50
CA SER A 456 1.04 -4.12 26.95
C SER A 456 2.29 -4.94 27.30
N GLY A 457 2.42 -6.16 26.77
CA GLY A 457 3.61 -6.98 27.03
C GLY A 457 4.90 -6.31 26.57
N THR A 458 4.87 -5.62 25.44
CA THR A 458 6.02 -4.87 24.92
C THR A 458 6.36 -3.68 25.82
N LEU A 459 5.36 -2.92 26.27
CA LEU A 459 5.56 -1.77 27.16
C LEU A 459 6.15 -2.20 28.52
N GLN A 460 5.70 -3.32 29.08
CA GLN A 460 6.27 -3.89 30.30
C GLN A 460 7.73 -4.30 30.11
N GLN A 461 8.06 -4.93 28.98
CA GLN A 461 9.43 -5.35 28.70
C GLN A 461 10.38 -4.14 28.60
N GLN A 462 9.92 -3.04 28.00
CA GLN A 462 10.72 -1.81 27.94
C GLN A 462 10.81 -1.12 29.30
N ALA A 463 9.71 -1.05 30.07
CA ALA A 463 9.74 -0.52 31.43
C ALA A 463 10.74 -1.28 32.33
N ALA A 464 10.75 -2.62 32.24
CA ALA A 464 11.71 -3.45 32.97
C ALA A 464 13.17 -3.14 32.61
N ARG A 465 13.48 -2.90 31.32
CA ARG A 465 14.82 -2.49 30.88
C ARG A 465 15.24 -1.12 31.39
N PHE A 466 14.32 -0.15 31.41
CA PHE A 466 14.58 1.15 32.01
C PHE A 466 14.72 1.06 33.54
N GLY A 467 14.04 0.12 34.19
CA GLY A 467 14.24 -0.20 35.60
C GLY A 467 15.61 -0.81 35.89
N GLU A 468 16.07 -1.73 35.04
CA GLU A 468 17.42 -2.30 35.13
C GLU A 468 18.51 -1.23 34.90
N LEU A 469 18.28 -0.32 33.94
CA LEU A 469 19.14 0.84 33.72
C LEU A 469 19.15 1.77 34.94
N SER A 470 17.99 2.01 35.56
CA SER A 470 17.88 2.82 36.78
C SER A 470 18.69 2.23 37.94
N GLN A 471 18.55 0.92 38.15
CA GLN A 471 19.29 0.18 39.18
C GLN A 471 20.81 0.22 38.96
N LYS A 472 21.26 0.10 37.72
CA LYS A 472 22.69 0.23 37.38
C LYS A 472 23.20 1.67 37.57
N ILE A 473 22.37 2.67 37.30
CA ILE A 473 22.72 4.08 37.59
C ILE A 473 22.82 4.31 39.11
N ASP A 474 21.97 3.67 39.91
CA ASP A 474 22.09 3.67 41.38
C ASP A 474 23.39 3.02 41.85
N GLU A 475 23.79 1.88 41.27
CA GLU A 475 25.07 1.20 41.57
C GLU A 475 26.29 2.08 41.21
N ILE A 476 26.23 2.82 40.10
CA ILE A 476 27.26 3.79 39.70
C ILE A 476 27.30 4.98 40.66
N ARG A 477 26.14 5.48 41.11
CA ARG A 477 26.04 6.58 42.08
C ARG A 477 26.68 6.22 43.43
N ASP A 478 26.56 4.96 43.85
CA ASP A 478 27.07 4.48 45.14
C ASP A 478 28.56 4.06 45.09
N GLY A 479 29.27 4.41 44.00
CA GLY A 479 30.72 4.21 43.84
C GLY A 479 31.12 3.16 42.81
N GLY A 480 30.22 2.80 41.88
CA GLY A 480 30.44 1.81 40.83
C GLY A 480 31.26 2.30 39.62
N ASP A 481 31.80 1.33 38.88
CA ASP A 481 32.63 1.54 37.69
C ASP A 481 31.79 1.91 36.44
N LEU A 482 32.09 3.05 35.81
CA LEU A 482 31.40 3.54 34.60
C LEU A 482 31.67 2.71 33.34
N SER A 483 32.68 1.83 33.34
CA SER A 483 32.93 0.89 32.25
C SER A 483 31.75 -0.06 32.01
N GLN A 484 30.92 -0.29 33.03
CA GLN A 484 29.68 -1.07 32.93
C GLN A 484 28.57 -0.36 32.13
N LEU A 485 28.64 0.95 31.99
CA LEU A 485 27.70 1.72 31.15
C LEU A 485 28.03 1.53 29.66
N ALA A 486 29.32 1.36 29.33
CA ALA A 486 29.79 1.07 27.98
C ALA A 486 29.37 -0.34 27.53
N ASP A 487 29.45 -1.33 28.42
CA ASP A 487 28.94 -2.70 28.17
C ASP A 487 27.41 -2.73 27.90
N LEU A 488 26.66 -1.78 28.48
CA LEU A 488 25.20 -1.69 28.35
C LEU A 488 24.75 -0.95 27.09
N ILE A 489 25.52 0.06 26.66
CA ILE A 489 25.34 0.76 25.37
C ILE A 489 25.81 -0.13 24.20
N GLY A 490 26.70 -1.08 24.48
CA GLY A 490 27.25 -2.03 23.52
C GLY A 490 28.37 -1.41 22.67
N ASP A 491 29.18 -2.28 22.06
CA ASP A 491 30.35 -1.91 21.24
C ASP A 491 30.02 -1.15 19.94
N ASP A 492 28.74 -0.92 19.63
CA ASP A 492 28.32 -0.37 18.34
C ASP A 492 27.21 0.70 18.45
N PRO A 493 27.56 1.92 18.91
CA PRO A 493 26.65 3.07 18.99
C PRO A 493 26.04 3.46 17.63
N GLU A 494 26.74 3.18 16.53
CA GLU A 494 26.28 3.40 15.15
C GLU A 494 25.10 2.47 14.80
N LEU A 495 25.10 1.24 15.33
CA LEU A 495 23.97 0.32 15.20
C LEU A 495 22.75 0.79 15.99
N LEU A 496 22.94 1.36 17.18
CA LEU A 496 21.83 1.88 17.99
C LEU A 496 21.21 3.14 17.37
N ALA A 497 22.05 4.06 16.88
CA ALA A 497 21.62 5.27 16.17
C ALA A 497 20.86 4.95 14.87
N SER A 498 21.36 3.99 14.07
CA SER A 498 20.69 3.56 12.83
C SER A 498 19.35 2.86 13.09
N ARG A 499 19.21 2.10 14.19
CA ARG A 499 17.95 1.46 14.61
C ARG A 499 16.93 2.45 15.15
N ILE A 500 17.36 3.56 15.74
CA ILE A 500 16.50 4.65 16.22
C ILE A 500 16.06 5.55 15.04
N ALA A 501 16.96 5.84 14.10
CA ALA A 501 16.69 6.71 12.95
C ALA A 501 15.83 6.05 11.86
N SER A 502 15.87 4.72 11.74
CA SER A 502 15.02 3.94 10.82
C SER A 502 14.29 2.82 11.60
N PRO A 503 13.20 3.16 12.31
CA PRO A 503 12.50 2.22 13.19
C PRO A 503 11.83 1.05 12.44
N VAL A 504 11.78 1.11 11.10
CA VAL A 504 11.24 0.06 10.25
C VAL A 504 12.23 -0.28 9.15
N ASN A 505 12.78 -1.50 9.20
CA ASN A 505 13.56 -2.05 8.11
C ASN A 505 12.59 -2.51 7.02
N VAL A 506 12.54 -1.79 5.90
CA VAL A 506 11.71 -2.16 4.75
C VAL A 506 12.47 -3.18 3.93
N ASP A 507 12.21 -4.47 4.18
CA ASP A 507 12.66 -5.54 3.30
C ASP A 507 11.89 -5.44 1.97
N ARG A 508 12.60 -5.01 0.91
CA ARG A 508 12.02 -4.87 -0.42
C ARG A 508 12.16 -6.19 -1.17
N GLN A 509 11.09 -6.96 -1.18
CA GLN A 509 10.97 -8.17 -1.99
C GLN A 509 10.20 -7.84 -3.28
N PRO A 510 10.88 -7.60 -4.42
CA PRO A 510 10.19 -7.35 -5.69
C PRO A 510 9.45 -8.62 -6.12
N ILE A 511 8.13 -8.50 -6.32
CA ILE A 511 7.30 -9.64 -6.79
C ILE A 511 7.59 -9.98 -8.27
N TYR A 512 7.88 -8.96 -9.07
CA TYR A 512 8.32 -9.09 -10.46
C TYR A 512 9.54 -8.20 -10.64
N GLU A 513 10.72 -8.81 -10.65
CA GLU A 513 11.97 -8.08 -10.75
C GLU A 513 12.22 -7.64 -12.20
N VAL A 514 12.42 -6.34 -12.39
CA VAL A 514 12.83 -5.78 -13.68
C VAL A 514 14.11 -4.99 -13.43
N ALA A 515 15.24 -5.61 -13.74
CA ALA A 515 16.57 -5.15 -13.34
C ALA A 515 16.98 -3.77 -13.90
N ALA A 516 16.38 -3.34 -15.02
CA ALA A 516 16.79 -2.13 -15.74
C ALA A 516 15.62 -1.36 -16.35
N PHE A 517 15.74 -0.04 -16.42
CA PHE A 517 14.70 0.85 -17.00
C PHE A 517 14.38 0.48 -18.44
N GLY A 518 15.39 0.15 -19.24
CA GLY A 518 15.20 -0.26 -20.64
C GLY A 518 14.43 -1.57 -20.80
N VAL A 519 14.62 -2.53 -19.88
CA VAL A 519 13.83 -3.77 -19.85
C VAL A 519 12.36 -3.44 -19.59
N GLY A 520 12.07 -2.56 -18.63
CA GLY A 520 10.71 -2.08 -18.35
C GLY A 520 10.03 -1.37 -19.53
N MET A 521 10.81 -0.70 -20.39
CA MET A 521 10.32 -0.01 -21.60
C MET A 521 10.24 -0.91 -22.84
N THR A 522 10.77 -2.13 -22.78
CA THR A 522 10.81 -3.07 -23.91
C THR A 522 9.40 -3.41 -24.46
N PRO A 523 8.37 -3.71 -23.65
CA PRO A 523 7.00 -3.95 -24.13
C PRO A 523 6.47 -2.83 -25.03
N PHE A 524 6.77 -1.58 -24.70
CA PHE A 524 6.34 -0.41 -25.47
C PHE A 524 7.06 -0.34 -26.82
N TYR A 525 8.39 -0.36 -26.83
CA TYR A 525 9.17 -0.27 -28.07
C TYR A 525 8.94 -1.48 -28.99
N LEU A 526 8.77 -2.67 -28.42
CA LEU A 526 8.50 -3.88 -29.18
C LEU A 526 7.14 -3.78 -29.86
N THR A 527 6.08 -3.48 -29.13
CA THR A 527 4.72 -3.31 -29.69
C THR A 527 4.68 -2.24 -30.80
N LEU A 528 5.34 -1.11 -30.56
CA LEU A 528 5.41 -0.02 -31.53
C LEU A 528 6.10 -0.45 -32.83
N SER A 529 7.25 -1.14 -32.71
CA SER A 529 8.02 -1.62 -33.85
C SER A 529 7.24 -2.62 -34.71
N LEU A 530 6.43 -3.48 -34.09
CA LEU A 530 5.63 -4.47 -34.80
C LEU A 530 4.51 -3.80 -35.61
N TRP A 531 3.86 -2.77 -35.05
CA TRP A 531 2.88 -1.98 -35.78
C TRP A 531 3.51 -1.26 -36.97
N VAL A 532 4.65 -0.59 -36.73
CA VAL A 532 5.40 0.12 -37.78
C VAL A 532 5.89 -0.86 -38.85
N GLY A 533 6.39 -2.03 -38.47
CA GLY A 533 6.82 -3.09 -39.38
C GLY A 533 5.69 -3.57 -40.30
N ALA A 534 4.50 -3.81 -39.73
CA ALA A 534 3.30 -4.16 -40.48
C ALA A 534 2.84 -3.02 -41.40
N LEU A 535 2.89 -1.76 -40.93
CA LEU A 535 2.56 -0.59 -41.74
C LEU A 535 3.51 -0.45 -42.94
N LEU A 536 4.81 -0.54 -42.73
CA LEU A 536 5.81 -0.45 -43.78
C LEU A 536 5.69 -1.60 -44.78
N ALA A 537 5.41 -2.82 -44.30
CA ALA A 537 5.14 -3.94 -45.19
C ALA A 537 3.97 -3.63 -46.14
N CYS A 538 2.85 -3.14 -45.61
CA CYS A 538 1.67 -2.74 -46.41
C CYS A 538 1.89 -1.50 -47.30
N VAL A 539 2.86 -0.65 -46.97
CA VAL A 539 3.19 0.54 -47.77
C VAL A 539 4.12 0.19 -48.93
N LEU A 540 5.16 -0.60 -48.68
CA LEU A 540 6.22 -0.91 -49.65
C LEU A 540 5.87 -2.12 -50.54
N VAL A 541 5.15 -3.11 -50.02
CA VAL A 541 4.70 -4.27 -50.78
C VAL A 541 3.29 -4.00 -51.33
N HIS A 542 3.12 -4.13 -52.65
CA HIS A 542 1.84 -3.93 -53.31
C HIS A 542 0.74 -4.83 -52.71
N THR A 543 -0.17 -4.27 -51.92
CA THR A 543 -1.25 -5.01 -51.25
C THR A 543 -2.32 -5.49 -52.24
N ASN A 544 -2.58 -4.70 -53.28
CA ASN A 544 -3.60 -4.99 -54.30
C ASN A 544 -3.04 -5.78 -55.50
N ALA A 545 -2.86 -7.09 -55.32
CA ALA A 545 -2.52 -8.03 -56.39
C ALA A 545 -3.77 -8.61 -57.09
N GLU A 546 -4.96 -8.12 -56.76
CA GLU A 546 -6.24 -8.71 -57.16
C GLU A 546 -6.42 -8.75 -58.68
N ARG A 547 -6.04 -7.67 -59.38
CA ARG A 547 -6.10 -7.64 -60.85
C ARG A 547 -5.25 -8.73 -61.51
N LYS A 548 -4.14 -9.14 -60.89
CA LYS A 548 -3.25 -10.19 -61.46
C LYS A 548 -3.95 -11.55 -61.44
N TYR A 549 -4.64 -11.88 -60.35
CA TYR A 549 -5.27 -13.20 -60.17
C TYR A 549 -6.69 -13.25 -60.75
N LEU A 550 -7.48 -12.19 -60.63
CA LEU A 550 -8.82 -12.16 -61.24
C LEU A 550 -8.78 -12.16 -62.78
N LYS A 551 -7.76 -11.54 -63.41
CA LYS A 551 -7.56 -11.64 -64.86
C LYS A 551 -7.19 -13.05 -65.31
N LYS A 552 -6.48 -13.84 -64.48
CA LYS A 552 -6.18 -15.25 -64.81
C LYS A 552 -7.45 -16.09 -64.93
N ASN A 553 -8.56 -15.71 -64.28
CA ASN A 553 -9.83 -16.44 -64.37
C ASN A 553 -10.42 -16.48 -65.79
N GLU A 554 -10.04 -15.54 -66.67
CA GLU A 554 -10.48 -15.53 -68.08
C GLU A 554 -10.01 -16.78 -68.83
N ASN A 555 -8.92 -17.42 -68.39
CA ASN A 555 -8.29 -18.57 -69.03
C ASN A 555 -8.33 -19.84 -68.17
N LEU A 556 -9.17 -19.89 -67.12
CA LEU A 556 -9.25 -21.00 -66.17
C LEU A 556 -10.68 -21.59 -66.13
N ASP A 557 -10.77 -22.89 -65.86
CA ASP A 557 -12.05 -23.54 -65.56
C ASP A 557 -12.71 -22.88 -64.34
N LYS A 558 -14.06 -22.82 -64.31
CA LYS A 558 -14.82 -22.23 -63.20
C LYS A 558 -14.45 -22.78 -61.81
N LYS A 559 -14.05 -24.06 -61.74
CA LYS A 559 -13.60 -24.73 -60.52
C LYS A 559 -12.26 -24.18 -59.98
N ASP A 560 -11.43 -23.62 -60.86
CA ASP A 560 -10.09 -23.10 -60.56
C ASP A 560 -10.08 -21.56 -60.45
N HIS A 561 -11.25 -20.91 -60.50
CA HIS A 561 -11.37 -19.46 -60.39
C HIS A 561 -10.90 -18.96 -59.02
N PHE A 562 -10.05 -17.94 -59.04
CA PHE A 562 -9.66 -17.21 -57.85
C PHE A 562 -10.81 -16.32 -57.39
N THR A 563 -11.29 -16.50 -56.16
CA THR A 563 -12.27 -15.59 -55.54
C THR A 563 -11.56 -14.45 -54.82
N ARG A 564 -12.23 -13.30 -54.65
CA ARG A 564 -11.67 -12.14 -53.93
C ARG A 564 -11.23 -12.50 -52.51
N ASN A 565 -12.03 -13.32 -51.82
CA ASN A 565 -11.74 -13.79 -50.46
C ASN A 565 -10.50 -14.70 -50.43
N GLN A 566 -10.36 -15.59 -51.42
CA GLN A 566 -9.15 -16.42 -51.56
C GLN A 566 -7.91 -15.58 -51.85
N VAL A 567 -8.03 -14.50 -52.64
CA VAL A 567 -6.92 -13.59 -52.92
C VAL A 567 -6.52 -12.80 -51.69
N PHE A 568 -7.50 -12.27 -50.94
CA PHE A 568 -7.25 -11.59 -49.68
C PHE A 568 -6.51 -12.50 -48.69
N LEU A 569 -7.03 -13.70 -48.43
CA LEU A 569 -6.42 -14.63 -47.48
C LEU A 569 -5.05 -15.14 -47.97
N GLY A 570 -4.92 -15.44 -49.26
CA GLY A 570 -3.64 -15.91 -49.84
C GLY A 570 -2.54 -14.87 -49.76
N ARG A 571 -2.86 -13.60 -50.04
CA ARG A 571 -1.91 -12.50 -49.88
C ARG A 571 -1.62 -12.20 -48.42
N PHE A 572 -2.65 -12.24 -47.55
CA PHE A 572 -2.45 -12.03 -46.12
C PHE A 572 -1.43 -13.02 -45.53
N ILE A 573 -1.42 -14.29 -45.95
CA ILE A 573 -0.40 -15.25 -45.49
C ILE A 573 1.01 -14.77 -45.83
N THR A 574 1.25 -14.21 -47.02
CA THR A 574 2.56 -13.63 -47.38
C THR A 574 2.95 -12.49 -46.45
N PHE A 575 2.02 -11.57 -46.16
CA PHE A 575 2.25 -10.47 -45.21
C PHE A 575 2.46 -10.98 -43.77
N GLY A 576 1.69 -11.99 -43.35
CA GLY A 576 1.82 -12.64 -42.06
C GLY A 576 3.17 -13.31 -41.87
N LEU A 577 3.71 -13.98 -42.91
CA LEU A 577 5.06 -14.55 -42.87
C LEU A 577 6.15 -13.47 -42.76
N ILE A 578 5.97 -12.32 -43.42
CA ILE A 578 6.88 -11.17 -43.25
C ILE A 578 6.82 -10.66 -41.80
N GLY A 579 5.62 -10.51 -41.24
CA GLY A 579 5.43 -10.10 -39.84
C GLY A 579 6.02 -11.09 -38.83
N ILE A 580 5.84 -12.40 -39.04
CA ILE A 580 6.46 -13.45 -38.23
C ILE A 580 7.99 -13.37 -38.32
N ALA A 581 8.55 -13.15 -39.51
CA ALA A 581 9.99 -12.97 -39.66
C ALA A 581 10.49 -11.70 -38.93
N GLN A 582 9.79 -10.57 -39.08
CA GLN A 582 10.08 -9.31 -38.37
C GLN A 582 10.10 -9.52 -36.85
N SER A 583 8.99 -10.02 -36.30
CA SER A 583 8.82 -10.25 -34.86
C SER A 583 9.84 -11.23 -34.29
N THR A 584 10.11 -12.33 -35.00
CA THR A 584 11.15 -13.29 -34.60
C THR A 584 12.52 -12.61 -34.53
N LEU A 585 12.91 -11.85 -35.56
CA LEU A 585 14.20 -11.16 -35.56
C LEU A 585 14.32 -10.15 -34.40
N VAL A 586 13.27 -9.37 -34.11
CA VAL A 586 13.30 -8.41 -32.99
C VAL A 586 13.40 -9.13 -31.64
N VAL A 587 12.62 -10.19 -31.42
CA VAL A 587 12.67 -10.92 -30.14
C VAL A 587 14.04 -11.59 -29.97
N LEU A 588 14.60 -12.17 -31.04
CA LEU A 588 15.94 -12.76 -30.99
C LEU A 588 17.02 -11.72 -30.75
N SER A 589 16.93 -10.51 -31.34
CA SER A 589 17.90 -9.46 -31.06
C SER A 589 17.80 -8.97 -29.62
N LEU A 590 16.60 -8.89 -29.06
CA LEU A 590 16.43 -8.53 -27.67
C LEU A 590 17.07 -9.57 -26.74
N ILE A 591 16.82 -10.86 -26.96
CA ILE A 591 17.36 -11.93 -26.10
C ILE A 591 18.87 -12.11 -26.28
N PHE A 592 19.38 -12.10 -27.51
CA PHE A 592 20.78 -12.48 -27.78
C PHE A 592 21.74 -11.32 -27.99
N PHE A 593 21.25 -10.11 -28.30
CA PHE A 593 22.11 -8.94 -28.54
C PHE A 593 21.94 -7.84 -27.50
N VAL A 594 20.71 -7.61 -27.06
CA VAL A 594 20.44 -6.70 -25.92
C VAL A 594 20.57 -7.44 -24.58
N GLU A 595 20.49 -8.76 -24.61
CA GLU A 595 20.58 -9.61 -23.41
C GLU A 595 19.51 -9.26 -22.37
N ILE A 596 18.28 -9.00 -22.84
CA ILE A 596 17.14 -9.03 -21.91
C ILE A 596 16.95 -10.48 -21.44
N GLU A 597 16.76 -10.65 -20.14
CA GLU A 597 16.48 -11.94 -19.50
C GLU A 597 14.98 -12.03 -19.19
N PRO A 598 14.09 -12.30 -20.17
CA PRO A 598 12.67 -12.43 -19.90
C PRO A 598 12.42 -13.71 -19.09
N GLU A 599 11.52 -13.65 -18.12
CA GLU A 599 11.10 -14.81 -17.33
C GLU A 599 10.56 -15.95 -18.22
N HIS A 600 9.86 -15.60 -19.30
CA HIS A 600 9.28 -16.55 -20.23
C HIS A 600 9.65 -16.23 -21.71
N PRO A 601 10.87 -16.57 -22.16
CA PRO A 601 11.37 -16.23 -23.50
C PRO A 601 10.52 -16.83 -24.62
N PHE A 602 10.04 -18.07 -24.44
CA PHE A 602 9.18 -18.71 -25.43
C PHE A 602 7.80 -18.06 -25.52
N MET A 603 7.22 -17.66 -24.38
CA MET A 603 5.94 -16.93 -24.36
C MET A 603 6.09 -15.55 -25.01
N MET A 604 7.20 -14.85 -24.78
CA MET A 604 7.49 -13.58 -25.45
C MET A 604 7.52 -13.74 -26.97
N LEU A 605 8.19 -14.78 -27.48
CA LEU A 605 8.24 -15.08 -28.90
C LEU A 605 6.84 -15.43 -29.45
N PHE A 606 6.11 -16.30 -28.76
CA PHE A 606 4.76 -16.70 -29.16
C PHE A 606 3.76 -15.53 -29.17
N ALA A 607 3.79 -14.70 -28.12
CA ALA A 607 2.99 -13.47 -28.05
C ALA A 607 3.32 -12.55 -29.22
N SER A 608 4.61 -12.38 -29.56
CA SER A 608 5.02 -11.52 -30.67
C SER A 608 4.46 -11.98 -32.02
N TRP A 609 4.34 -13.29 -32.25
CA TRP A 609 3.70 -13.85 -33.45
C TRP A 609 2.20 -13.57 -33.52
N ILE A 610 1.47 -13.71 -32.40
CA ILE A 610 0.03 -13.39 -32.39
C ILE A 610 -0.17 -11.88 -32.59
N ILE A 611 0.57 -11.06 -31.86
CA ILE A 611 0.49 -9.60 -31.93
C ILE A 611 0.78 -9.10 -33.34
N THR A 612 1.87 -9.55 -33.96
CA THR A 612 2.21 -9.14 -35.32
C THR A 612 1.15 -9.57 -36.33
N LEU A 613 0.59 -10.79 -36.21
CA LEU A 613 -0.46 -11.26 -37.13
C LEU A 613 -1.73 -10.41 -37.03
N VAL A 614 -2.16 -10.05 -35.81
CA VAL A 614 -3.33 -9.19 -35.60
C VAL A 614 -3.08 -7.79 -36.13
N PHE A 615 -1.94 -7.17 -35.80
CA PHE A 615 -1.59 -5.83 -36.31
C PHE A 615 -1.50 -5.83 -37.83
N MET A 616 -0.84 -6.83 -38.40
CA MET A 616 -0.72 -7.02 -39.85
C MET A 616 -2.10 -7.15 -40.48
N LEU A 617 -3.03 -7.89 -39.87
CA LEU A 617 -4.38 -8.08 -40.37
C LEU A 617 -5.20 -6.80 -40.36
N ILE A 618 -5.15 -6.02 -39.26
CA ILE A 618 -5.83 -4.73 -39.14
C ILE A 618 -5.33 -3.78 -40.24
N ILE A 619 -4.02 -3.60 -40.32
CA ILE A 619 -3.40 -2.67 -41.26
C ILE A 619 -3.63 -3.13 -42.70
N TYR A 620 -3.43 -4.42 -42.99
CA TYR A 620 -3.66 -4.98 -44.32
C TYR A 620 -5.11 -4.78 -44.78
N SER A 621 -6.07 -5.00 -43.88
CA SER A 621 -7.49 -4.80 -44.17
C SER A 621 -7.80 -3.32 -44.43
N LEU A 622 -7.29 -2.40 -43.61
CA LEU A 622 -7.45 -0.96 -43.83
C LEU A 622 -6.85 -0.52 -45.18
N VAL A 623 -5.62 -0.92 -45.46
CA VAL A 623 -4.92 -0.51 -46.68
C VAL A 623 -5.56 -1.11 -47.92
N ILE A 624 -6.02 -2.36 -47.88
CA ILE A 624 -6.63 -2.98 -49.05
C ILE A 624 -8.06 -2.50 -49.32
N THR A 625 -8.76 -2.04 -48.27
CA THR A 625 -10.14 -1.55 -48.34
C THR A 625 -10.22 -0.05 -48.57
N PHE A 626 -9.20 0.75 -48.23
CA PHE A 626 -9.20 2.21 -48.39
C PHE A 626 -7.98 2.79 -49.14
N ASP A 627 -7.06 1.96 -49.61
CA ASP A 627 -5.85 2.33 -50.35
C ASP A 627 -5.01 3.39 -49.60
N SER A 628 -4.71 4.54 -50.21
CA SER A 628 -3.95 5.63 -49.57
C SER A 628 -4.60 6.16 -48.28
N ALA A 629 -5.94 6.20 -48.20
CA ALA A 629 -6.62 6.62 -46.98
C ALA A 629 -6.47 5.59 -45.86
N GLY A 630 -6.40 4.30 -46.20
CA GLY A 630 -6.15 3.23 -45.24
C GLY A 630 -4.78 3.33 -44.60
N LYS A 631 -3.76 3.73 -45.38
CA LYS A 631 -2.41 4.03 -44.87
C LYS A 631 -2.45 5.18 -43.87
N ALA A 632 -3.14 6.27 -44.20
CA ALA A 632 -3.29 7.42 -43.30
C ALA A 632 -4.02 7.04 -41.99
N LEU A 633 -5.07 6.22 -42.06
CA LEU A 633 -5.76 5.71 -40.88
C LEU A 633 -4.87 4.83 -40.00
N ALA A 634 -4.02 3.98 -40.61
CA ALA A 634 -3.08 3.16 -39.86
C ALA A 634 -2.01 4.00 -39.14
N VAL A 635 -1.59 5.13 -39.73
CA VAL A 635 -0.72 6.12 -39.07
C VAL A 635 -1.46 6.88 -37.96
N LEU A 636 -2.72 7.25 -38.18
CA LEU A 636 -3.53 7.89 -37.13
C LEU A 636 -3.69 6.99 -35.91
N LEU A 637 -4.00 5.70 -36.13
CA LEU A 637 -4.07 4.70 -35.08
C LEU A 637 -2.72 4.50 -34.38
N LEU A 638 -1.60 4.51 -35.11
CA LEU A 638 -0.27 4.50 -34.52
C LEU A 638 -0.08 5.64 -33.51
N VAL A 639 -0.42 6.88 -33.90
CA VAL A 639 -0.27 8.07 -33.04
C VAL A 639 -1.13 7.96 -31.77
N ILE A 640 -2.39 7.52 -31.90
CA ILE A 640 -3.29 7.36 -30.74
C ILE A 640 -2.76 6.26 -29.81
N GLN A 641 -2.24 5.16 -30.37
CA GLN A 641 -1.69 4.04 -29.60
C GLN A 641 -0.44 4.39 -28.83
N VAL A 642 0.46 5.19 -29.40
CA VAL A 642 1.68 5.64 -28.71
C VAL A 642 1.36 6.29 -27.36
N SER A 643 0.30 7.09 -27.31
CA SER A 643 -0.08 7.83 -26.09
C SER A 643 -1.13 7.11 -25.24
N GLY A 644 -2.03 6.33 -25.85
CA GLY A 644 -3.21 5.77 -25.18
C GLY A 644 -3.12 4.32 -24.74
N SER A 645 -2.05 3.60 -25.07
CA SER A 645 -1.92 2.15 -24.78
C SER A 645 -1.27 1.82 -23.43
N GLY A 646 -0.95 2.83 -22.62
CA GLY A 646 -0.32 2.62 -21.30
C GLY A 646 1.11 2.09 -21.36
N GLY A 647 1.80 2.21 -22.51
CA GLY A 647 3.16 1.72 -22.69
C GLY A 647 4.24 2.58 -22.04
N ALA A 648 4.27 3.88 -22.38
CA ALA A 648 5.26 4.82 -21.85
C ALA A 648 4.97 5.29 -20.42
N TYR A 649 3.69 5.34 -20.06
CA TYR A 649 3.22 5.73 -18.72
C TYR A 649 2.16 4.74 -18.26
N PRO A 650 2.08 4.42 -16.95
CA PRO A 650 0.98 3.65 -16.39
C PRO A 650 -0.38 4.23 -16.79
N LEU A 651 -1.29 3.38 -17.25
CA LEU A 651 -2.61 3.79 -17.74
C LEU A 651 -3.40 4.68 -16.75
N PRO A 652 -3.41 4.40 -15.43
CA PRO A 652 -4.13 5.24 -14.45
C PRO A 652 -3.59 6.68 -14.31
N LEU A 653 -2.35 6.95 -14.74
CA LEU A 653 -1.77 8.29 -14.70
C LEU A 653 -2.19 9.16 -15.89
N LEU A 654 -2.75 8.56 -16.94
CA LEU A 654 -3.22 9.29 -18.11
C LEU A 654 -4.59 9.92 -17.83
N PRO A 655 -4.94 11.04 -18.46
CA PRO A 655 -6.29 11.60 -18.41
C PRO A 655 -7.38 10.55 -18.70
N GLU A 656 -8.55 10.65 -18.04
CA GLU A 656 -9.65 9.68 -18.16
C GLU A 656 -10.05 9.35 -19.61
N TRP A 657 -9.96 10.33 -20.50
CA TRP A 657 -10.28 10.11 -21.91
C TRP A 657 -9.31 9.13 -22.58
N PHE A 658 -8.01 9.13 -22.24
CA PHE A 658 -7.06 8.13 -22.73
C PHE A 658 -7.34 6.76 -22.10
N GLN A 659 -7.69 6.73 -20.81
CA GLN A 659 -8.07 5.50 -20.12
C GLN A 659 -9.28 4.83 -20.80
N ASN A 660 -10.28 5.62 -21.20
CA ASN A 660 -11.48 5.13 -21.87
C ASN A 660 -11.24 4.69 -23.33
N VAL A 661 -10.24 5.27 -24.01
CA VAL A 661 -9.86 4.88 -25.37
C VAL A 661 -8.98 3.63 -25.37
N SER A 662 -8.19 3.42 -24.30
CA SER A 662 -7.20 2.34 -24.20
C SER A 662 -7.73 0.93 -24.48
N PRO A 663 -8.92 0.52 -23.99
CA PRO A 663 -9.49 -0.80 -24.31
C PRO A 663 -9.81 -1.00 -25.80
N TRP A 664 -9.89 0.08 -26.57
CA TRP A 664 -10.16 0.04 -28.02
C TRP A 664 -8.89 0.07 -28.86
N LEU A 665 -7.73 -0.05 -28.20
CA LEU A 665 -6.42 -0.02 -28.84
C LEU A 665 -5.77 -1.41 -28.75
N PRO A 666 -5.47 -2.07 -29.88
CA PRO A 666 -4.83 -3.38 -29.85
C PRO A 666 -3.41 -3.34 -29.27
N ALA A 667 -2.73 -2.18 -29.28
CA ALA A 667 -1.44 -2.00 -28.62
C ALA A 667 -1.48 -2.20 -27.09
N THR A 668 -2.60 -1.87 -26.43
CA THR A 668 -2.75 -2.03 -24.96
C THR A 668 -2.51 -3.48 -24.55
N TYR A 669 -3.28 -4.39 -25.18
CA TYR A 669 -3.19 -5.83 -24.96
C TYR A 669 -1.82 -6.41 -25.37
N GLY A 670 -1.21 -5.88 -26.44
CA GLY A 670 0.12 -6.32 -26.86
C GLY A 670 1.22 -5.96 -25.86
N ILE A 671 1.15 -4.75 -25.29
CA ILE A 671 2.11 -4.28 -24.27
C ILE A 671 1.97 -5.11 -23.00
N ASP A 672 0.75 -5.35 -22.53
CA ASP A 672 0.54 -6.10 -21.30
C ASP A 672 0.93 -7.58 -21.46
N ALA A 673 0.66 -8.19 -22.62
CA ALA A 673 1.15 -9.54 -22.93
C ALA A 673 2.70 -9.63 -22.92
N PHE A 674 3.40 -8.61 -23.44
CA PHE A 674 4.86 -8.56 -23.35
C PHE A 674 5.37 -8.30 -21.94
N ARG A 675 4.67 -7.49 -21.13
CA ARG A 675 5.00 -7.30 -19.71
C ARG A 675 4.97 -8.62 -18.95
N SER A 676 3.89 -9.40 -19.11
CA SER A 676 3.77 -10.71 -18.46
C SER A 676 4.86 -11.68 -18.92
N ALA A 677 5.22 -11.66 -20.21
CA ALA A 677 6.27 -12.53 -20.73
C ALA A 677 7.69 -12.15 -20.24
N ILE A 678 7.94 -10.86 -20.01
CA ILE A 678 9.25 -10.35 -19.59
C ILE A 678 9.41 -10.42 -18.07
N ALA A 679 8.44 -9.91 -17.31
CA ALA A 679 8.55 -9.73 -15.87
C ALA A 679 7.96 -10.89 -15.05
N GLY A 680 7.07 -11.70 -15.63
CA GLY A 680 6.42 -12.83 -14.98
C GLY A 680 4.90 -12.88 -15.23
N ILE A 681 4.35 -14.09 -15.27
CA ILE A 681 2.93 -14.36 -15.55
C ILE A 681 2.15 -14.47 -14.25
N TYR A 682 1.02 -13.75 -14.15
CA TYR A 682 0.03 -13.93 -13.09
C TYR A 682 -1.19 -14.68 -13.63
N GLU A 683 -1.44 -15.88 -13.10
CA GLU A 683 -2.51 -16.78 -13.55
C GLU A 683 -2.46 -17.02 -15.07
N ALA A 684 -3.45 -16.54 -15.83
CA ALA A 684 -3.55 -16.65 -17.27
C ALA A 684 -3.63 -15.26 -17.93
N ASP A 685 -3.02 -14.24 -17.31
CA ASP A 685 -3.03 -12.85 -17.78
C ASP A 685 -2.57 -12.73 -19.24
N ILE A 686 -1.44 -13.32 -19.61
CA ILE A 686 -0.92 -13.30 -20.98
C ILE A 686 -1.91 -13.92 -21.97
N LEU A 687 -2.59 -15.01 -21.59
CA LEU A 687 -3.58 -15.67 -22.45
C LEU A 687 -4.85 -14.81 -22.59
N ARG A 688 -5.25 -14.13 -21.51
CA ARG A 688 -6.36 -13.17 -21.51
C ARG A 688 -6.04 -12.00 -22.43
N GLU A 689 -4.87 -11.39 -22.31
CA GLU A 689 -4.47 -10.25 -23.15
C GLU A 689 -4.38 -10.64 -24.64
N LEU A 690 -3.76 -11.79 -24.94
CA LEU A 690 -3.74 -12.33 -26.31
C LEU A 690 -5.15 -12.68 -26.82
N GLY A 691 -6.03 -13.16 -25.95
CA GLY A 691 -7.44 -13.43 -26.26
C GLY A 691 -8.22 -12.14 -26.60
N MET A 692 -8.07 -11.09 -25.80
CA MET A 692 -8.67 -9.78 -26.07
C MET A 692 -8.13 -9.17 -27.37
N LEU A 693 -6.82 -9.31 -27.61
CA LEU A 693 -6.19 -8.85 -28.85
C LEU A 693 -6.76 -9.57 -30.09
N LEU A 694 -7.00 -10.89 -30.01
CA LEU A 694 -7.58 -11.66 -31.10
C LEU A 694 -8.99 -11.18 -31.49
N LEU A 695 -9.75 -10.56 -30.58
CA LEU A 695 -11.06 -9.99 -30.91
C LEU A 695 -10.97 -8.87 -31.96
N PHE A 696 -9.84 -8.15 -32.04
CA PHE A 696 -9.61 -7.15 -33.09
C PHE A 696 -9.46 -7.74 -34.49
N ALA A 697 -9.18 -9.04 -34.60
CA ALA A 697 -9.17 -9.73 -35.90
C ALA A 697 -10.57 -9.78 -36.52
N ILE A 698 -11.64 -9.82 -35.72
CA ILE A 698 -13.02 -9.92 -36.19
C ILE A 698 -13.42 -8.70 -37.05
N PRO A 699 -13.37 -7.44 -36.55
CA PRO A 699 -13.71 -6.28 -37.37
C PRO A 699 -12.74 -6.10 -38.55
N ALA A 700 -11.47 -6.46 -38.41
CA ALA A 700 -10.50 -6.42 -39.51
C ALA A 700 -10.89 -7.38 -40.65
N LEU A 701 -11.24 -8.63 -40.32
CA LEU A 701 -11.71 -9.61 -41.31
C LEU A 701 -13.02 -9.17 -41.96
N ILE A 702 -13.95 -8.60 -41.18
CA ILE A 702 -15.21 -8.07 -41.72
C ILE A 702 -14.90 -6.98 -42.76
N LEU A 703 -14.01 -6.06 -42.42
CA LEU A 703 -13.60 -4.95 -43.26
C LEU A 703 -12.87 -5.41 -44.54
N GLY A 704 -11.98 -6.41 -44.41
CA GLY A 704 -11.17 -6.93 -45.53
C GLY A 704 -11.95 -7.85 -46.49
N LEU A 705 -12.84 -8.69 -45.96
CA LEU A 705 -13.56 -9.70 -46.75
C LEU A 705 -14.91 -9.20 -47.29
N PHE A 706 -15.69 -8.46 -46.49
CA PHE A 706 -17.09 -8.16 -46.81
C PHE A 706 -17.34 -6.70 -47.20
N LEU A 707 -16.66 -5.74 -46.56
CA LEU A 707 -16.89 -4.31 -46.83
C LEU A 707 -16.16 -3.82 -48.10
N ARG A 708 -15.14 -4.55 -48.51
CA ARG A 708 -14.28 -4.20 -49.64
C ARG A 708 -15.02 -4.04 -50.99
N PRO A 709 -15.94 -4.94 -51.41
CA PRO A 709 -16.68 -4.77 -52.66
C PRO A 709 -17.54 -3.50 -52.71
N ALA A 710 -18.10 -3.07 -51.57
CA ALA A 710 -18.91 -1.85 -51.49
C ALA A 710 -18.07 -0.58 -51.78
N MET A 711 -16.76 -0.63 -51.54
CA MET A 711 -15.84 0.49 -51.71
C MET A 711 -15.25 0.61 -53.12
N ASP A 712 -15.52 -0.32 -54.04
CA ASP A 712 -14.96 -0.32 -55.41
C ASP A 712 -15.29 0.97 -56.18
N ASN A 713 -16.52 1.49 -56.02
CA ASN A 713 -16.94 2.74 -56.67
C ASN A 713 -16.30 3.98 -56.04
N TYR A 714 -16.12 3.97 -54.72
CA TYR A 714 -15.40 5.02 -54.00
C TYR A 714 -13.93 5.08 -54.44
N HIS A 715 -13.25 3.94 -54.57
CA HIS A 715 -11.86 3.85 -55.05
C HIS A 715 -11.69 4.45 -56.43
N LYS A 716 -12.58 4.11 -57.37
CA LYS A 716 -12.54 4.65 -58.73
C LYS A 716 -12.71 6.18 -58.75
N ARG A 717 -13.54 6.73 -57.86
CA ARG A 717 -13.74 8.18 -57.72
C ARG A 717 -12.53 8.86 -57.07
N LEU A 718 -12.03 8.31 -55.97
CA LEU A 718 -10.88 8.83 -55.22
C LEU A 718 -9.61 8.83 -56.06
N GLN A 719 -9.29 7.72 -56.73
CA GLN A 719 -8.11 7.65 -57.61
C GLN A 719 -8.22 8.60 -58.81
N LYS A 720 -9.41 8.82 -59.37
CA LYS A 720 -9.62 9.85 -60.39
C LYS A 720 -9.41 11.26 -59.84
N ALA A 721 -9.79 11.53 -58.59
CA ALA A 721 -9.58 12.82 -57.93
C ALA A 721 -8.10 13.07 -57.61
N ILE A 722 -7.39 12.08 -57.04
CA ILE A 722 -5.96 12.17 -56.72
C ILE A 722 -5.11 12.34 -57.99
N LYS A 723 -5.43 11.62 -59.08
CA LYS A 723 -4.74 11.83 -60.37
C LYS A 723 -4.96 13.24 -60.95
N LYS A 724 -6.03 13.93 -60.56
CA LYS A 724 -6.30 15.31 -60.98
C LYS A 724 -5.56 16.36 -60.16
N THR A 725 -5.16 16.06 -58.92
CA THR A 725 -4.51 17.04 -58.04
C THR A 725 -3.02 17.26 -58.36
N LYS A 726 -2.38 16.39 -59.16
CA LYS A 726 -0.94 16.45 -59.54
C LYS A 726 0.09 16.48 -58.39
N VAL A 727 -0.35 16.55 -57.13
CA VAL A 727 0.51 16.59 -55.92
C VAL A 727 0.99 15.19 -55.50
N MET A 728 0.26 14.13 -55.88
CA MET A 728 0.60 12.73 -55.55
C MET A 728 0.52 11.84 -56.80
N ALA A 729 1.31 12.15 -57.82
CA ALA A 729 1.48 11.30 -59.01
C ALA A 729 2.77 10.48 -58.91
#